data_AF-A0AAN9VZQ5-F1
#
_entry.id   AF-A0AAN9VZQ5-F1
#
_cell.length_a   1.000
_cell.length_b   1.000
_cell.length_c   1.000
_cell.angle_alpha   90.00
_cell.angle_beta   90.00
_cell.angle_gamma   90.00
#
_symmetry.space_group_name_H-M   'P 1'
#
loop_
_entity.id
_entity.type
_entity.pdbx_description
1 polymer ?
#
loop_
_entity_poly.entity_id
_entity_poly.type
_entity_poly.pdbx_seq_one_letter_code
_entity_poly.pdbx_strand_id
1 'polypeptide(L)'
;MSNSETISQIDMSIEKSDTLQDKDRSSIANLDVEMDEIPHKMKKETELDAASMDNETDDPYAYLNRNDFTSEKFKIEIRGLPKFYGINQLRKLLNEKLQLGCNKVKPLKPGSYWAFVCFRTEEDRTQALKVLNGYKWKGNELTARVAKPCPDPLVMKRKGESQGRTGVSQNKLACVENLPLEKRIKDSVSPLWNLPYKEQLGVKEKAVRGVLLLWAKEIQKLNPQLKSWLNCQREKYDGLPCVLHDIRPSPKLTEYRNKCEFTVGINEETKERTVGFRIGSYMDGSAGVAPVDKLDIVPVRMKEAAKIFEQFVQASPLGVFCPETHEGVWRQLMARLSTSGALMLVIGIHPQNLTPEQLVDLKEKLKEFFANGAGSECKVDSLFLELLPARPSAGNSKTTEHLYGETSIFESVCDLNFRISPEAFFQVNTGAAEVLYNTIAEFAKLTPKTTLLDVCCGTGTIGLCLAKHCGQVIGVEISKQAVEDAKANAARNSITNCEFFAGSAEELLSPIIHRAVHDHVVAVVDPPRAGLHQKAMTVLRNAKNLNHLVYVSCDPKAALNNLVLLTRSVSKSYYRPPFVPVCAVPVDIFPGTNHCELVIYMERFNEDTHCTRESAVGKSSDAKLSNNSAEHSESTKNCSSKEDRESTVE
;
A
#
# COMPACT_ATOMS: atom_id res chain seq x y z
N MET A 1 -39.06 -54.92 19.65
CA MET A 1 -39.27 -54.90 18.20
C MET A 1 -38.00 -54.29 17.59
N SER A 2 -36.87 -55.00 17.49
CA SER A 2 -36.45 -55.94 16.40
C SER A 2 -36.50 -55.23 15.03
N ASN A 3 -35.44 -55.00 14.24
CA ASN A 3 -34.17 -55.70 13.94
C ASN A 3 -33.20 -54.68 13.27
N SER A 4 -31.90 -54.61 13.57
CA SER A 4 -30.75 -55.41 13.06
C SER A 4 -30.55 -55.30 11.52
N GLU A 5 -29.52 -54.60 11.04
CA GLU A 5 -28.15 -55.10 10.71
C GLU A 5 -27.99 -55.77 9.33
N THR A 6 -27.13 -55.13 8.50
CA THR A 6 -26.00 -55.70 7.71
C THR A 6 -26.26 -56.46 6.39
N ILE A 7 -25.21 -56.45 5.53
CA ILE A 7 -24.91 -57.21 4.28
C ILE A 7 -25.05 -56.32 3.02
N SER A 8 -24.09 -56.17 2.09
CA SER A 8 -22.70 -56.64 1.88
C SER A 8 -22.05 -55.85 0.73
N GLN A 9 -20.73 -55.82 0.74
CA GLN A 9 -19.81 -55.55 -0.38
C GLN A 9 -20.23 -56.14 -1.73
N ILE A 10 -20.01 -55.39 -2.81
CA ILE A 10 -19.56 -55.92 -4.11
C ILE A 10 -18.43 -55.00 -4.60
N ASP A 11 -17.24 -55.57 -4.64
CA ASP A 11 -16.05 -55.08 -5.32
C ASP A 11 -15.97 -55.79 -6.70
N MET A 12 -15.08 -55.29 -7.57
CA MET A 12 -14.54 -55.90 -8.79
C MET A 12 -15.17 -55.64 -10.18
N SER A 13 -14.30 -55.00 -10.99
CA SER A 13 -13.89 -55.39 -12.35
C SER A 13 -14.64 -54.85 -13.57
N ILE A 14 -14.04 -53.82 -14.21
CA ILE A 14 -13.81 -53.83 -15.67
C ILE A 14 -12.40 -53.26 -15.92
N GLU A 15 -11.50 -54.12 -16.41
CA GLU A 15 -10.18 -53.80 -16.94
C GLU A 15 -10.04 -54.49 -18.32
N LYS A 16 -9.30 -53.85 -19.24
CA LYS A 16 -8.76 -54.34 -20.54
C LYS A 16 -9.78 -54.36 -21.69
N SER A 17 -9.45 -53.98 -22.93
CA SER A 17 -8.23 -54.13 -23.76
C SER A 17 -8.22 -53.00 -24.84
N ASP A 18 -7.21 -52.67 -25.64
CA ASP A 18 -6.25 -53.48 -26.41
C ASP A 18 -5.00 -52.66 -26.80
N THR A 19 -3.84 -53.28 -26.61
CA THR A 19 -2.59 -53.05 -27.32
C THR A 19 -2.46 -54.07 -28.45
N LEU A 20 -2.12 -53.66 -29.68
CA LEU A 20 -1.52 -54.56 -30.67
C LEU A 20 -0.42 -53.83 -31.48
N GLN A 21 0.77 -54.42 -31.44
CA GLN A 21 1.91 -54.21 -32.34
C GLN A 21 1.72 -55.06 -33.61
N ASP A 22 2.27 -54.61 -34.74
CA ASP A 22 3.12 -55.39 -35.66
C ASP A 22 3.63 -54.44 -36.76
N LYS A 23 4.95 -54.23 -36.92
CA LYS A 23 5.92 -55.01 -37.72
C LYS A 23 5.60 -55.10 -39.22
N ASP A 24 6.41 -54.36 -39.99
CA ASP A 24 6.90 -54.63 -41.36
C ASP A 24 7.59 -53.32 -41.82
N ARG A 25 8.75 -53.23 -42.49
CA ARG A 25 9.62 -54.15 -43.19
C ARG A 25 11.02 -53.51 -43.26
N SER A 26 12.02 -54.38 -43.27
CA SER A 26 13.40 -54.13 -43.66
C SER A 26 13.56 -53.60 -45.09
N SER A 27 14.66 -52.87 -45.34
CA SER A 27 15.74 -53.21 -46.29
C SER A 27 16.21 -52.10 -47.26
N ILE A 28 17.54 -52.13 -47.50
CA ILE A 28 18.34 -51.57 -48.62
C ILE A 28 18.85 -50.11 -48.40
N ALA A 29 20.08 -49.91 -47.86
CA ALA A 29 21.43 -49.91 -48.48
C ALA A 29 21.81 -48.54 -49.11
N ASN A 30 22.76 -47.82 -48.48
CA ASN A 30 24.17 -47.59 -48.87
C ASN A 30 24.39 -46.69 -50.10
N LEU A 31 25.23 -45.65 -49.95
CA LEU A 31 26.39 -45.31 -50.82
C LEU A 31 27.07 -43.99 -50.40
N ASP A 32 28.27 -44.13 -49.81
CA ASP A 32 29.59 -43.52 -50.15
C ASP A 32 29.77 -41.98 -50.34
N VAL A 33 30.63 -41.33 -49.51
CA VAL A 33 32.08 -40.93 -49.75
C VAL A 33 32.16 -39.74 -50.74
N GLU A 34 32.77 -38.56 -50.47
CA GLU A 34 34.20 -38.27 -50.23
C GLU A 34 34.45 -36.78 -49.89
N MET A 35 35.67 -36.49 -49.44
CA MET A 35 36.27 -35.19 -49.05
C MET A 35 36.96 -34.45 -50.24
N ASP A 36 37.40 -33.21 -49.97
CA ASP A 36 38.30 -32.29 -50.75
C ASP A 36 37.56 -31.20 -51.59
N GLU A 37 37.88 -29.89 -51.60
CA GLU A 37 39.11 -29.10 -51.39
C GLU A 37 38.88 -27.68 -50.78
N ILE A 38 40.00 -27.08 -50.35
CA ILE A 38 40.34 -25.78 -49.67
C ILE A 38 40.37 -24.60 -50.71
N PRO A 39 40.16 -23.26 -50.43
CA PRO A 39 41.15 -22.49 -49.67
C PRO A 39 40.80 -21.20 -48.88
N HIS A 40 41.73 -20.96 -47.95
CA HIS A 40 42.07 -19.76 -47.18
C HIS A 40 41.84 -18.39 -47.85
N LYS A 41 41.05 -17.54 -47.17
CA LYS A 41 41.39 -16.12 -46.98
C LYS A 41 40.52 -15.53 -45.87
N MET A 42 41.12 -15.27 -44.70
CA MET A 42 40.81 -14.16 -43.76
C MET A 42 41.47 -14.44 -42.40
N LYS A 43 42.76 -14.10 -42.31
CA LYS A 43 43.45 -13.74 -41.07
C LYS A 43 44.00 -12.33 -41.29
N LYS A 44 43.15 -11.32 -41.07
CA LYS A 44 43.50 -9.91 -40.88
C LYS A 44 42.21 -9.13 -40.65
N GLU A 45 41.67 -9.25 -39.44
CA GLU A 45 40.65 -8.36 -38.86
C GLU A 45 40.36 -8.90 -37.45
N THR A 46 41.36 -8.77 -36.58
CA THR A 46 41.26 -9.12 -35.15
C THR A 46 42.23 -8.22 -34.41
N GLU A 47 42.01 -6.91 -34.53
CA GLU A 47 42.70 -5.90 -33.70
C GLU A 47 42.00 -4.53 -33.68
N LEU A 48 40.73 -4.42 -34.14
CA LEU A 48 39.98 -3.14 -34.14
C LEU A 48 38.64 -3.17 -33.39
N ASP A 49 38.17 -4.30 -32.87
CA ASP A 49 36.84 -4.41 -32.23
C ASP A 49 36.84 -4.36 -30.70
N ALA A 50 37.96 -3.97 -30.07
CA ALA A 50 38.02 -3.77 -28.62
C ALA A 50 37.71 -2.32 -28.17
N ALA A 51 37.42 -1.41 -29.10
CA ALA A 51 37.30 0.03 -28.81
C ALA A 51 35.89 0.63 -28.98
N SER A 52 34.85 -0.16 -29.26
CA SER A 52 33.50 0.35 -29.57
C SER A 52 32.39 -0.04 -28.59
N MET A 53 32.68 -0.78 -27.51
CA MET A 53 31.67 -1.21 -26.52
C MET A 53 31.44 -0.24 -25.34
N ASP A 54 32.11 0.92 -25.29
CA ASP A 54 32.00 1.86 -24.16
C ASP A 54 30.92 2.95 -24.32
N ASN A 55 30.25 3.07 -25.48
CA ASN A 55 29.36 4.20 -25.78
C ASN A 55 27.84 3.95 -25.58
N GLU A 56 27.38 2.74 -25.27
CA GLU A 56 25.93 2.50 -25.06
C GLU A 56 25.42 2.92 -23.68
N THR A 57 26.29 3.04 -22.67
CA THR A 57 25.88 3.34 -21.28
C THR A 57 25.50 4.81 -21.04
N ASP A 58 25.79 5.68 -22.01
CA ASP A 58 25.56 7.12 -21.94
C ASP A 58 24.43 7.58 -22.88
N ASP A 59 23.73 6.70 -23.60
CA ASP A 59 22.52 7.08 -24.34
C ASP A 59 21.30 7.17 -23.38
N PRO A 60 20.69 8.36 -23.19
CA PRO A 60 19.50 8.51 -22.35
C PRO A 60 18.27 7.74 -22.84
N TYR A 61 18.35 7.16 -24.04
CA TYR A 61 17.32 6.36 -24.67
C TYR A 61 17.68 4.88 -24.80
N ALA A 62 18.83 4.43 -24.28
CA ALA A 62 19.29 3.04 -24.39
C ALA A 62 18.28 2.02 -23.84
N TYR A 63 17.47 2.41 -22.85
CA TYR A 63 16.40 1.57 -22.30
C TYR A 63 15.30 1.22 -23.33
N LEU A 64 15.18 1.96 -24.43
CA LEU A 64 14.28 1.67 -25.55
C LEU A 64 14.80 0.55 -26.44
N ASN A 65 16.08 0.20 -26.40
CA ASN A 65 16.65 -0.83 -27.29
C ASN A 65 16.63 -2.23 -26.67
N ARG A 66 16.32 -2.34 -25.37
CA ARG A 66 16.29 -3.64 -24.67
C ARG A 66 15.08 -4.47 -25.05
N ASN A 67 15.16 -5.80 -24.98
CA ASN A 67 14.04 -6.70 -25.31
C ASN A 67 12.82 -6.55 -24.38
N ASP A 68 12.94 -5.82 -23.27
CA ASP A 68 11.86 -5.59 -22.32
C ASP A 68 10.80 -4.57 -22.81
N PHE A 69 9.54 -4.78 -22.41
CA PHE A 69 8.44 -3.85 -22.70
C PHE A 69 8.54 -2.57 -21.87
N THR A 70 8.76 -1.41 -22.51
CA THR A 70 8.66 -0.07 -21.88
C THR A 70 7.47 0.71 -22.44
N SER A 71 6.76 1.44 -21.57
CA SER A 71 5.61 2.26 -21.98
C SER A 71 5.98 3.45 -22.89
N GLU A 72 7.28 3.66 -23.12
CA GLU A 72 7.81 4.77 -23.91
C GLU A 72 8.08 4.39 -25.38
N LYS A 73 8.29 3.10 -25.71
CA LYS A 73 8.60 2.60 -27.08
C LYS A 73 7.50 2.92 -28.09
N PHE A 74 6.28 2.52 -27.77
CA PHE A 74 5.13 2.64 -28.67
C PHE A 74 4.11 3.64 -28.12
N LYS A 75 4.58 4.84 -27.81
CA LYS A 75 3.78 5.91 -27.21
C LYS A 75 3.36 6.94 -28.26
N ILE A 76 2.07 7.30 -28.25
CA ILE A 76 1.54 8.44 -28.99
C ILE A 76 0.99 9.50 -28.03
N GLU A 77 0.95 10.72 -28.51
CA GLU A 77 0.27 11.85 -27.91
C GLU A 77 -1.04 12.08 -28.66
N ILE A 78 -2.18 11.96 -27.99
CA ILE A 78 -3.50 12.31 -28.53
C ILE A 78 -3.91 13.68 -27.99
N ARG A 79 -4.20 14.63 -28.87
CA ARG A 79 -4.73 15.97 -28.58
C ARG A 79 -6.15 16.13 -29.12
N GLY A 80 -6.82 17.20 -28.70
CA GLY A 80 -8.21 17.49 -29.09
C GLY A 80 -9.23 16.73 -28.25
N LEU A 81 -8.83 16.18 -27.10
CA LEU A 81 -9.74 15.49 -26.21
C LEU A 81 -10.77 16.48 -25.62
N PRO A 82 -12.05 16.07 -25.44
CA PRO A 82 -13.09 16.93 -24.89
C PRO A 82 -12.70 17.48 -23.51
N LYS A 83 -13.26 18.64 -23.13
CA LYS A 83 -13.05 19.22 -21.79
C LYS A 83 -13.44 18.28 -20.64
N PHE A 84 -14.41 17.39 -20.89
CA PHE A 84 -14.88 16.38 -19.93
C PHE A 84 -14.95 14.99 -20.59
N TYR A 85 -14.01 14.12 -20.25
CA TYR A 85 -14.04 12.70 -20.62
C TYR A 85 -13.49 11.82 -19.49
N GLY A 86 -14.03 10.61 -19.38
CA GLY A 86 -13.50 9.60 -18.46
C GLY A 86 -12.40 8.78 -19.13
N ILE A 87 -11.35 8.42 -18.37
CA ILE A 87 -10.26 7.56 -18.85
C ILE A 87 -10.81 6.22 -19.37
N ASN A 88 -11.79 5.65 -18.66
CA ASN A 88 -12.45 4.41 -19.10
C ASN A 88 -13.22 4.61 -20.41
N GLN A 89 -13.84 5.77 -20.63
CA GLN A 89 -14.53 6.05 -21.90
C GLN A 89 -13.54 6.16 -23.06
N LEU A 90 -12.38 6.79 -22.84
CA LEU A 90 -11.31 6.86 -23.82
C LEU A 90 -10.71 5.48 -24.09
N ARG A 91 -10.48 4.67 -23.06
CA ARG A 91 -10.00 3.29 -23.22
C ARG A 91 -11.00 2.43 -24.01
N LYS A 92 -12.30 2.56 -23.74
CA LYS A 92 -13.35 1.88 -24.52
C LYS A 92 -13.39 2.35 -25.98
N LEU A 93 -13.25 3.65 -26.22
CA LEU A 93 -13.14 4.17 -27.59
C LEU A 93 -11.96 3.49 -28.32
N LEU A 94 -10.79 3.49 -27.70
CA LEU A 94 -9.57 2.97 -28.31
C LEU A 94 -9.63 1.44 -28.52
N ASN A 95 -10.08 0.67 -27.53
CA ASN A 95 -10.00 -0.79 -27.56
C ASN A 95 -11.26 -1.47 -28.09
N GLU A 96 -12.44 -1.01 -27.68
CA GLU A 96 -13.70 -1.68 -28.05
C GLU A 96 -14.23 -1.15 -29.39
N LYS A 97 -14.16 0.17 -29.61
CA LYS A 97 -14.73 0.80 -30.81
C LYS A 97 -13.75 0.89 -31.98
N LEU A 98 -12.51 1.29 -31.72
CA LEU A 98 -11.49 1.49 -32.75
C LEU A 98 -10.52 0.31 -32.88
N GLN A 99 -10.60 -0.67 -31.97
CA GLN A 99 -9.79 -1.90 -31.97
C GLN A 99 -8.28 -1.64 -32.08
N LEU A 100 -7.77 -0.62 -31.39
CA LEU A 100 -6.39 -0.14 -31.49
C LEU A 100 -5.42 -0.78 -30.48
N GLY A 101 -5.81 -1.83 -29.75
CA GLY A 101 -4.86 -2.56 -28.87
C GLY A 101 -4.18 -1.72 -27.77
N CYS A 102 -4.80 -0.64 -27.31
CA CYS A 102 -4.22 0.25 -26.30
C CYS A 102 -3.99 -0.48 -24.96
N ASN A 103 -2.74 -0.39 -24.47
CA ASN A 103 -2.31 -0.97 -23.20
C ASN A 103 -2.52 0.01 -22.03
N LYS A 104 -2.04 1.25 -22.19
CA LYS A 104 -2.06 2.26 -21.13
C LYS A 104 -2.46 3.63 -21.68
N VAL A 105 -3.29 4.34 -20.93
CA VAL A 105 -3.66 5.74 -21.19
C VAL A 105 -3.26 6.56 -19.98
N LYS A 106 -2.50 7.65 -20.19
CA LYS A 106 -2.03 8.55 -19.14
C LYS A 106 -2.36 10.00 -19.51
N PRO A 107 -3.46 10.57 -18.98
CA PRO A 107 -3.68 12.02 -19.07
C PRO A 107 -2.69 12.77 -18.18
N LEU A 108 -2.28 13.98 -18.56
CA LEU A 108 -1.35 14.77 -17.73
C LEU A 108 -2.02 15.27 -16.45
N LYS A 109 -3.28 15.69 -16.56
CA LYS A 109 -4.13 16.14 -15.47
C LYS A 109 -5.58 15.72 -15.76
N PRO A 110 -6.42 15.49 -14.74
CA PRO A 110 -7.85 15.29 -14.96
C PRO A 110 -8.45 16.45 -15.77
N GLY A 111 -9.12 16.15 -16.90
CA GLY A 111 -9.67 17.16 -17.81
C GLY A 111 -8.69 17.78 -18.80
N SER A 112 -7.47 17.23 -18.94
CA SER A 112 -6.52 17.67 -19.96
C SER A 112 -7.04 17.40 -21.38
N TYR A 113 -6.91 18.39 -22.27
CA TYR A 113 -7.25 18.31 -23.71
C TYR A 113 -6.35 17.35 -24.51
N TRP A 114 -5.41 16.70 -23.83
CA TRP A 114 -4.50 15.73 -24.44
C TRP A 114 -4.03 14.68 -23.42
N ALA A 115 -3.64 13.51 -23.93
CA ALA A 115 -3.19 12.37 -23.14
C ALA A 115 -2.15 11.55 -23.91
N PHE A 116 -1.31 10.83 -23.16
CA PHE A 116 -0.43 9.82 -23.74
C PHE A 116 -1.15 8.47 -23.82
N VAL A 117 -0.93 7.76 -24.93
CA VAL A 117 -1.45 6.41 -25.15
C VAL A 117 -0.30 5.51 -25.56
N CYS A 118 -0.18 4.36 -24.88
CA CYS A 118 0.88 3.40 -25.08
C CYS A 118 0.31 2.11 -25.69
N PHE A 119 1.00 1.58 -26.69
CA PHE A 119 0.67 0.32 -27.37
C PHE A 119 1.72 -0.76 -27.07
N ARG A 120 1.41 -2.01 -27.42
CA ARG A 120 2.34 -3.15 -27.23
C ARG A 120 3.25 -3.39 -28.42
N THR A 121 2.78 -3.03 -29.61
CA THR A 121 3.47 -3.26 -30.88
C THR A 121 3.57 -1.98 -31.70
N GLU A 122 4.47 -1.96 -32.67
CA GLU A 122 4.64 -0.83 -33.59
C GLU A 122 3.48 -0.74 -34.59
N GLU A 123 2.91 -1.89 -34.96
CA GLU A 123 1.75 -2.03 -35.84
C GLU A 123 0.54 -1.31 -35.23
N ASP A 124 0.23 -1.60 -33.96
CA ASP A 124 -0.87 -0.97 -33.21
C ASP A 124 -0.69 0.54 -33.12
N ARG A 125 0.55 1.00 -32.87
CA ARG A 125 0.89 2.44 -32.81
C ARG A 125 0.63 3.12 -34.16
N THR A 126 1.06 2.49 -35.25
CA THR A 126 0.95 3.04 -36.61
C THR A 126 -0.51 3.08 -37.05
N GLN A 127 -1.27 2.01 -36.77
CA GLN A 127 -2.70 1.96 -36.99
C GLN A 127 -3.42 3.05 -36.18
N ALA A 128 -3.06 3.24 -34.92
CA ALA A 128 -3.64 4.29 -34.09
C ALA A 128 -3.37 5.69 -34.63
N LEU A 129 -2.17 5.99 -35.12
CA LEU A 129 -1.85 7.29 -35.75
C LEU A 129 -2.71 7.55 -37.00
N LYS A 130 -2.95 6.51 -37.80
CA LYS A 130 -3.78 6.61 -39.01
C LYS A 130 -5.26 6.81 -38.68
N VAL A 131 -5.76 6.10 -37.67
CA VAL A 131 -7.20 6.11 -37.31
C VAL A 131 -7.58 7.33 -36.49
N LEU A 132 -6.70 7.81 -35.62
CA LEU A 132 -7.04 8.88 -34.66
C LEU A 132 -6.91 10.29 -35.25
N ASN A 133 -6.05 10.50 -36.24
CA ASN A 133 -5.94 11.79 -36.91
C ASN A 133 -7.21 12.08 -37.73
N GLY A 134 -7.95 13.11 -37.34
CA GLY A 134 -9.22 13.48 -37.99
C GLY A 134 -10.45 12.78 -37.42
N TYR A 135 -10.29 11.94 -36.39
CA TYR A 135 -11.42 11.25 -35.77
C TYR A 135 -12.24 12.20 -34.91
N LYS A 136 -13.54 12.33 -35.19
CA LYS A 136 -14.45 13.16 -34.39
C LYS A 136 -14.98 12.39 -33.18
N TRP A 137 -14.66 12.87 -31.98
CA TRP A 137 -15.17 12.33 -30.72
C TRP A 137 -15.79 13.42 -29.84
N LYS A 138 -17.09 13.25 -29.54
CA LYS A 138 -17.90 14.21 -28.75
C LYS A 138 -17.76 15.66 -29.24
N GLY A 139 -17.84 15.85 -30.56
CA GLY A 139 -17.76 17.18 -31.19
C GLY A 139 -16.35 17.76 -31.34
N ASN A 140 -15.30 17.09 -30.85
CA ASN A 140 -13.92 17.51 -31.03
C ASN A 140 -13.20 16.60 -32.01
N GLU A 141 -12.30 17.17 -32.81
CA GLU A 141 -11.45 16.42 -33.74
C GLU A 141 -10.14 16.04 -33.05
N LEU A 142 -9.84 14.74 -33.04
CA LEU A 142 -8.64 14.22 -32.42
C LEU A 142 -7.45 14.34 -33.37
N THR A 143 -6.28 14.60 -32.80
CA THR A 143 -5.00 14.54 -33.50
C THR A 143 -4.04 13.66 -32.72
N ALA A 144 -3.31 12.80 -33.39
CA ALA A 144 -2.38 11.86 -32.80
C ALA A 144 -0.98 12.05 -33.41
N ARG A 145 0.03 12.14 -32.56
CA ARG A 145 1.44 12.28 -32.95
C ARG A 145 2.28 11.26 -32.20
N VAL A 146 3.39 10.82 -32.81
CA VAL A 146 4.38 10.00 -32.07
C VAL A 146 4.89 10.83 -30.91
N ALA A 147 4.78 10.29 -29.70
CA ALA A 147 5.30 10.97 -28.53
C ALA A 147 6.81 10.76 -28.47
N LYS A 148 7.57 11.82 -28.18
CA LYS A 148 8.99 11.67 -27.89
C LYS A 148 9.15 10.84 -26.61
N PRO A 149 10.03 9.82 -26.60
CA PRO A 149 10.34 9.10 -25.38
C PRO A 149 10.95 10.07 -24.37
N CYS A 150 10.65 9.87 -23.09
CA CYS A 150 11.29 10.62 -22.03
C CYS A 150 12.73 10.12 -21.87
N PRO A 151 13.75 10.99 -21.85
CA PRO A 151 15.11 10.52 -21.56
C PRO A 151 15.16 9.96 -20.14
N ASP A 152 16.03 8.96 -19.92
CA ASP A 152 16.21 8.36 -18.61
C ASP A 152 16.67 9.44 -17.60
N PRO A 153 15.94 9.66 -16.48
CA PRO A 153 16.31 10.66 -15.49
C PRO A 153 17.73 10.48 -14.91
N LEU A 154 18.21 9.23 -14.80
CA LEU A 154 19.55 8.92 -14.26
C LEU A 154 20.66 9.25 -15.25
N VAL A 155 20.48 8.94 -16.53
CA VAL A 155 21.44 9.29 -17.59
C VAL A 155 21.45 10.80 -17.81
N MET A 156 20.29 11.46 -17.75
CA MET A 156 20.19 12.92 -17.78
C MET A 156 20.96 13.59 -16.65
N LYS A 157 20.92 13.00 -15.45
CA LYS A 157 21.68 13.49 -14.30
C LYS A 157 23.19 13.33 -14.52
N ARG A 158 23.65 12.13 -14.90
CA ARG A 158 25.07 11.86 -15.20
C ARG A 158 25.63 12.80 -16.28
N LYS A 159 24.85 13.10 -17.34
CA LYS A 159 25.23 14.07 -18.37
C LYS A 159 25.23 15.52 -17.90
N GLY A 160 24.31 15.88 -17.00
CA GLY A 160 24.28 17.22 -16.39
C GLY A 160 25.52 17.47 -15.53
N GLU A 161 25.93 16.46 -14.76
CA GLU A 161 27.12 16.48 -13.91
C GLU A 161 28.42 16.55 -14.73
N SER A 162 28.53 15.81 -15.84
CA SER A 162 29.71 15.82 -16.72
C SER A 162 29.83 17.09 -17.59
N GLN A 163 28.74 17.80 -17.86
CA GLN A 163 28.73 19.02 -18.69
C GLN A 163 28.67 20.34 -17.92
N GLY A 164 28.67 20.33 -16.57
CA GLY A 164 28.71 21.54 -15.75
C GLY A 164 27.54 22.52 -15.96
N ARG A 165 26.41 22.07 -16.52
CA ARG A 165 25.25 22.92 -16.84
C ARG A 165 24.23 22.91 -15.69
N THR A 166 24.26 23.94 -14.84
CA THR A 166 23.18 24.25 -13.88
C THR A 166 22.03 24.96 -14.60
N GLY A 167 21.00 24.22 -15.01
CA GLY A 167 19.86 24.71 -15.79
C GLY A 167 18.55 24.79 -15.01
N VAL A 168 18.14 26.01 -14.68
CA VAL A 168 16.80 26.61 -14.42
C VAL A 168 15.57 25.66 -14.27
N SER A 169 15.63 24.74 -13.31
CA SER A 169 14.47 24.30 -12.48
C SER A 169 14.95 23.70 -11.14
N GLN A 170 16.19 23.99 -10.76
CA GLN A 170 16.97 23.21 -9.80
C GLN A 170 17.05 23.83 -8.40
N ASN A 171 16.49 25.01 -8.13
CA ASN A 171 16.75 25.71 -6.86
C ASN A 171 16.26 24.96 -5.60
N LYS A 172 15.39 23.94 -5.73
CA LYS A 172 14.97 23.07 -4.62
C LYS A 172 15.68 21.70 -4.59
N LEU A 173 16.23 21.21 -5.71
CA LEU A 173 17.01 19.97 -5.77
C LEU A 173 18.50 20.22 -5.51
N ALA A 174 19.08 21.30 -6.05
CA ALA A 174 20.49 21.66 -5.86
C ALA A 174 20.84 21.98 -4.38
N CYS A 175 19.87 22.44 -3.58
CA CYS A 175 20.09 22.63 -2.14
C CYS A 175 19.96 21.34 -1.32
N VAL A 176 19.29 20.30 -1.85
CA VAL A 176 19.20 18.97 -1.21
C VAL A 176 20.41 18.11 -1.57
N GLU A 177 20.96 18.26 -2.77
CA GLU A 177 22.13 17.49 -3.25
C GLU A 177 23.44 17.88 -2.56
N ASN A 178 23.57 19.13 -2.11
CA ASN A 178 24.75 19.61 -1.36
C ASN A 178 24.72 19.27 0.14
N LEU A 179 23.70 18.54 0.62
CA LEU A 179 23.63 18.10 2.01
C LEU A 179 24.47 16.82 2.21
N PRO A 180 25.11 16.63 3.37
CA PRO A 180 25.76 15.37 3.72
C PRO A 180 24.82 14.17 3.54
N LEU A 181 25.37 13.02 3.13
CA LEU A 181 24.61 11.77 2.93
C LEU A 181 23.69 11.42 4.09
N GLU A 182 24.17 11.63 5.33
CA GLU A 182 23.41 11.41 6.55
C GLU A 182 22.12 12.25 6.61
N LYS A 183 22.17 13.52 6.20
CA LYS A 183 20.97 14.37 6.18
C LYS A 183 20.03 13.94 5.06
N ARG A 184 20.56 13.62 3.88
CA ARG A 184 19.75 13.19 2.73
C ARG A 184 18.98 11.89 3.04
N ILE A 185 19.61 10.90 3.69
CA ILE A 185 18.92 9.66 4.09
C ILE A 185 17.87 9.93 5.18
N LYS A 186 18.16 10.78 6.17
CA LYS A 186 17.19 11.16 7.20
C LYS A 186 15.99 11.89 6.61
N ASP A 187 16.20 12.78 5.64
CA ASP A 187 15.11 13.49 4.94
C ASP A 187 14.26 12.53 4.08
N SER A 188 14.86 11.51 3.48
CA SER A 188 14.17 10.48 2.69
C SER A 188 13.32 9.55 3.57
N VAL A 189 13.90 9.04 4.67
CA VAL A 189 13.31 7.98 5.50
C VAL A 189 12.40 8.53 6.59
N SER A 190 12.79 9.64 7.20
CA SER A 190 12.14 10.25 8.37
C SER A 190 12.11 11.77 8.21
N PRO A 191 11.36 12.34 7.25
CA PRO A 191 11.41 13.76 6.87
C PRO A 191 11.11 14.78 7.99
N LEU A 192 10.58 14.33 9.13
CA LEU A 192 10.31 15.18 10.30
C LEU A 192 11.34 14.98 11.43
N TRP A 193 12.46 14.30 11.17
CA TRP A 193 13.48 13.94 12.15
C TRP A 193 14.07 15.12 12.92
N ASN A 194 14.09 16.31 12.31
CA ASN A 194 14.65 17.53 12.88
C ASN A 194 13.63 18.37 13.67
N LEU A 195 12.37 17.94 13.75
CA LEU A 195 11.32 18.64 14.49
C LEU A 195 11.08 17.99 15.86
N PRO A 196 10.86 18.79 16.92
CA PRO A 196 10.34 18.27 18.19
C PRO A 196 9.06 17.47 17.99
N TYR A 197 8.89 16.36 18.72
CA TYR A 197 7.78 15.42 18.47
C TYR A 197 6.40 16.09 18.50
N LYS A 198 6.16 17.02 19.42
CA LYS A 198 4.92 17.81 19.49
C LYS A 198 4.61 18.58 18.21
N GLU A 199 5.64 19.11 17.53
CA GLU A 199 5.47 19.81 16.26
C GLU A 199 5.19 18.82 15.12
N GLN A 200 5.79 17.63 15.15
CA GLN A 200 5.48 16.55 14.18
C GLN A 200 4.00 16.18 14.23
N LEU A 201 3.45 16.04 15.45
CA LEU A 201 2.03 15.78 15.69
C LEU A 201 1.16 16.88 15.09
N GLY A 202 1.49 18.16 15.32
CA GLY A 202 0.76 19.29 14.75
C GLY A 202 0.80 19.33 13.21
N VAL A 203 1.91 18.94 12.57
CA VAL A 203 2.00 18.81 11.11
C VAL A 203 1.02 17.75 10.59
N LYS A 204 0.95 16.58 11.24
CA LYS A 204 0.05 15.47 10.88
C LYS A 204 -1.41 15.83 11.08
N GLU A 205 -1.76 16.43 12.21
CA GLU A 205 -3.12 16.91 12.49
C GLU A 205 -3.60 17.93 11.47
N LYS A 206 -2.74 18.89 11.10
CA LYS A 206 -3.05 19.87 10.07
C LYS A 206 -3.32 19.21 8.71
N ALA A 207 -2.56 18.16 8.36
CA ALA A 207 -2.78 17.41 7.13
C ALA A 207 -4.14 16.69 7.14
N VAL A 208 -4.48 16.03 8.25
CA VAL A 208 -5.78 15.36 8.44
C VAL A 208 -6.94 16.36 8.39
N ARG A 209 -6.82 17.49 9.09
CA ARG A 209 -7.82 18.58 9.06
C ARG A 209 -8.09 19.04 7.63
N GLY A 210 -7.04 19.19 6.82
CA GLY A 210 -7.16 19.55 5.40
C GLY A 210 -7.99 18.55 4.58
N VAL A 211 -7.83 17.25 4.86
CA VAL A 211 -8.61 16.20 4.19
C VAL A 211 -10.07 16.21 4.62
N LEU A 212 -10.36 16.39 5.91
CA LEU A 212 -11.73 16.47 6.42
C LEU A 212 -12.48 17.69 5.86
N LEU A 213 -11.81 18.84 5.73
CA LEU A 213 -12.38 20.02 5.05
C LEU A 213 -12.73 19.75 3.59
N LEU A 214 -11.87 18.99 2.89
CA LEU A 214 -12.13 18.59 1.50
C LEU A 214 -13.31 17.62 1.43
N TRP A 215 -13.42 16.69 2.37
CA TRP A 215 -14.53 15.76 2.45
C TRP A 215 -15.87 16.46 2.70
N ALA A 216 -15.92 17.43 3.62
CA ALA A 216 -17.11 18.24 3.84
C ALA A 216 -17.62 18.90 2.55
N LYS A 217 -16.71 19.44 1.72
CA LYS A 217 -17.06 20.04 0.42
C LYS A 217 -17.64 19.00 -0.55
N GLU A 218 -17.08 17.80 -0.59
CA GLU A 218 -17.59 16.72 -1.44
C GLU A 218 -18.96 16.21 -0.97
N ILE A 219 -19.19 16.09 0.35
CA ILE A 219 -20.51 15.75 0.91
C ILE A 219 -21.56 16.78 0.47
N GLN A 220 -21.26 18.08 0.65
CA GLN A 220 -22.17 19.16 0.28
C GLN A 220 -22.56 19.12 -1.20
N LYS A 221 -21.60 18.79 -2.07
CA LYS A 221 -21.78 18.73 -3.52
C LYS A 221 -22.58 17.49 -3.95
N LEU A 222 -22.34 16.34 -3.33
CA LEU A 222 -22.82 15.05 -3.81
C LEU A 222 -24.08 14.57 -3.09
N ASN A 223 -24.42 15.17 -1.94
CA ASN A 223 -25.53 14.69 -1.13
C ASN A 223 -26.38 15.84 -0.54
N PRO A 224 -27.33 16.41 -1.31
CA PRO A 224 -28.16 17.53 -0.86
C PRO A 224 -29.01 17.28 0.41
N GLN A 225 -29.46 16.03 0.65
CA GLN A 225 -30.19 15.66 1.87
C GLN A 225 -29.36 15.86 3.15
N LEU A 226 -28.02 15.76 3.07
CA LEU A 226 -27.14 15.97 4.21
C LEU A 226 -26.79 17.45 4.42
N LYS A 227 -27.32 18.38 3.62
CA LYS A 227 -26.93 19.80 3.67
C LYS A 227 -27.20 20.44 5.03
N SER A 228 -28.39 20.22 5.60
CA SER A 228 -28.75 20.78 6.92
C SER A 228 -27.83 20.21 8.01
N TRP A 229 -27.76 18.88 8.09
CA TRP A 229 -26.88 18.17 9.02
C TRP A 229 -25.42 18.64 8.92
N LEU A 230 -24.88 18.74 7.70
CA LEU A 230 -23.50 19.15 7.48
C LEU A 230 -23.24 20.60 7.91
N ASN A 231 -24.18 21.51 7.68
CA ASN A 231 -24.05 22.89 8.15
C ASN A 231 -23.97 22.93 9.68
N CYS A 232 -24.83 22.19 10.38
CA CYS A 232 -24.77 22.06 11.84
C CYS A 232 -23.41 21.48 12.32
N GLN A 233 -22.88 20.44 11.66
CA GLN A 233 -21.56 19.90 12.01
C GLN A 233 -20.45 20.94 11.79
N ARG A 234 -20.51 21.69 10.69
CA ARG A 234 -19.50 22.71 10.35
C ARG A 234 -19.52 23.88 11.32
N GLU A 235 -20.68 24.29 11.80
CA GLU A 235 -20.79 25.31 12.85
C GLU A 235 -20.21 24.80 14.17
N LYS A 236 -20.48 23.53 14.50
CA LYS A 236 -20.01 22.92 15.75
C LYS A 236 -18.50 22.61 15.77
N TYR A 237 -17.91 22.29 14.62
CA TYR A 237 -16.54 21.76 14.52
C TYR A 237 -15.66 22.57 13.57
N ASP A 238 -15.77 23.90 13.58
CA ASP A 238 -14.89 24.82 12.84
C ASP A 238 -14.73 24.51 11.35
N GLY A 239 -15.85 24.20 10.70
CA GLY A 239 -15.93 23.88 9.28
C GLY A 239 -15.73 22.41 8.92
N LEU A 240 -15.48 21.53 9.90
CA LEU A 240 -15.30 20.09 9.70
C LEU A 240 -16.64 19.33 9.64
N PRO A 241 -16.70 18.14 9.01
CA PRO A 241 -17.91 17.35 8.94
C PRO A 241 -18.17 16.51 10.21
N CYS A 242 -17.21 16.48 11.13
CA CYS A 242 -17.25 15.72 12.38
C CYS A 242 -16.18 16.25 13.36
N VAL A 243 -16.20 15.80 14.62
CA VAL A 243 -15.13 16.14 15.57
C VAL A 243 -13.81 15.50 15.15
N LEU A 244 -12.74 16.30 15.13
CA LEU A 244 -11.37 15.81 15.00
C LEU A 244 -10.77 15.75 16.41
N HIS A 245 -10.49 14.55 16.90
CA HIS A 245 -9.77 14.37 18.15
C HIS A 245 -8.27 14.63 17.95
N ASP A 246 -7.59 14.94 19.05
CA ASP A 246 -6.14 15.06 19.10
C ASP A 246 -5.47 13.77 18.60
N ILE A 247 -4.34 13.92 17.90
CA ILE A 247 -3.56 12.79 17.43
C ILE A 247 -3.06 11.97 18.62
N ARG A 248 -3.32 10.66 18.58
CA ARG A 248 -2.80 9.74 19.59
C ARG A 248 -1.31 9.51 19.34
N PRO A 249 -0.44 9.85 20.31
CA PRO A 249 0.99 9.73 20.13
C PRO A 249 1.43 8.26 20.10
N SER A 250 2.57 8.03 19.47
CA SER A 250 3.23 6.73 19.52
C SER A 250 3.86 6.52 20.90
N PRO A 251 3.74 5.32 21.51
CA PRO A 251 4.44 5.00 22.76
C PRO A 251 5.96 5.00 22.62
N LYS A 252 6.49 4.73 21.41
CA LYS A 252 7.92 4.61 21.14
C LYS A 252 8.29 5.41 19.88
N LEU A 253 9.24 6.34 20.03
CA LEU A 253 9.62 7.28 18.97
C LEU A 253 10.85 6.86 18.17
N THR A 254 11.74 6.09 18.79
CA THR A 254 12.97 5.56 18.19
C THR A 254 12.93 4.04 18.23
N GLU A 255 13.63 3.38 17.30
CA GLU A 255 13.76 1.93 17.24
C GLU A 255 12.41 1.19 17.32
N TYR A 256 11.35 1.83 16.80
CA TYR A 256 9.99 1.31 16.90
C TYR A 256 9.65 0.35 15.77
N ARG A 257 10.43 0.37 14.67
CA ARG A 257 10.15 -0.45 13.50
C ARG A 257 10.45 -1.92 13.77
N ASN A 258 9.43 -2.75 13.76
CA ASN A 258 9.55 -4.21 13.78
C ASN A 258 9.78 -4.82 12.38
N LYS A 259 9.73 -4.00 11.31
CA LYS A 259 10.02 -4.39 9.93
C LYS A 259 10.73 -3.27 9.16
N CYS A 260 11.85 -3.61 8.52
CA CYS A 260 12.59 -2.76 7.60
C CYS A 260 12.87 -3.51 6.30
N GLU A 261 12.71 -2.82 5.17
CA GLU A 261 13.09 -3.32 3.84
C GLU A 261 14.25 -2.47 3.33
N PHE A 262 15.45 -3.03 3.40
CA PHE A 262 16.68 -2.42 2.93
C PHE A 262 16.91 -2.74 1.46
N THR A 263 17.31 -1.74 0.69
CA THR A 263 17.82 -1.92 -0.67
C THR A 263 19.29 -2.31 -0.61
N VAL A 264 19.69 -3.26 -1.45
CA VAL A 264 21.11 -3.53 -1.74
C VAL A 264 21.47 -2.76 -3.01
N GLY A 265 22.46 -1.88 -2.93
CA GLY A 265 22.86 -1.02 -4.05
C GLY A 265 24.26 -0.47 -3.90
N ILE A 266 24.53 0.65 -4.57
CA ILE A 266 25.84 1.31 -4.53
C ILE A 266 25.74 2.61 -3.72
N ASN A 267 26.72 2.85 -2.86
CA ASN A 267 26.88 4.12 -2.16
C ASN A 267 27.44 5.19 -3.11
N GLU A 268 26.77 6.34 -3.19
CA GLU A 268 27.16 7.43 -4.09
C GLU A 268 28.54 8.03 -3.75
N GLU A 269 28.91 8.06 -2.47
CA GLU A 269 30.16 8.65 -1.96
C GLU A 269 31.33 7.66 -2.01
N THR A 270 31.16 6.44 -1.50
CA THR A 270 32.26 5.45 -1.42
C THR A 270 32.39 4.58 -2.67
N LYS A 271 31.34 4.51 -3.51
CA LYS A 271 31.20 3.58 -4.65
C LYS A 271 31.21 2.10 -4.26
N GLU A 272 31.09 1.79 -2.98
CA GLU A 272 31.02 0.41 -2.49
C GLU A 272 29.59 -0.13 -2.52
N ARG A 273 29.48 -1.46 -2.43
CA ARG A 273 28.18 -2.14 -2.26
C ARG A 273 27.69 -1.89 -0.85
N THR A 274 26.45 -1.42 -0.74
CA THR A 274 25.85 -1.00 0.53
C THR A 274 24.44 -1.53 0.69
N VAL A 275 24.09 -1.88 1.93
CA VAL A 275 22.75 -2.32 2.34
C VAL A 275 22.12 -1.22 3.20
N GLY A 276 21.05 -0.61 2.69
CA GLY A 276 20.38 0.45 3.44
C GLY A 276 19.18 1.04 2.72
N PHE A 277 18.98 2.35 2.78
CA PHE A 277 17.84 3.00 2.13
C PHE A 277 18.27 3.83 0.93
N ARG A 278 17.35 3.96 -0.03
CA ARG A 278 17.55 4.84 -1.18
C ARG A 278 17.46 6.30 -0.76
N ILE A 279 18.36 7.11 -1.31
CA ILE A 279 18.50 8.53 -0.96
C ILE A 279 17.56 9.41 -1.82
N GLY A 280 17.10 8.88 -2.96
CA GLY A 280 16.14 9.56 -3.83
C GLY A 280 15.30 8.55 -4.61
N SER A 281 14.29 9.04 -5.34
CA SER A 281 13.55 8.19 -6.27
C SER A 281 14.28 8.09 -7.61
N TYR A 282 13.99 7.03 -8.37
CA TYR A 282 14.47 6.88 -9.75
C TYR A 282 14.10 8.12 -10.60
N MET A 283 12.94 8.73 -10.34
CA MET A 283 12.51 9.93 -11.04
C MET A 283 13.34 11.17 -10.70
N ASP A 284 13.98 11.19 -9.54
CA ASP A 284 14.90 12.25 -9.11
C ASP A 284 16.33 12.02 -9.63
N GLY A 285 16.53 10.98 -10.45
CA GLY A 285 17.83 10.64 -11.01
C GLY A 285 18.83 10.12 -9.97
N SER A 286 18.38 9.54 -8.85
CA SER A 286 19.28 8.89 -7.88
C SER A 286 18.88 7.43 -7.66
N ALA A 287 19.86 6.53 -7.82
CA ALA A 287 19.78 5.12 -7.45
C ALA A 287 20.67 4.78 -6.25
N GLY A 288 21.28 5.80 -5.63
CA GLY A 288 22.20 5.66 -4.51
C GLY A 288 21.54 5.08 -3.26
N VAL A 289 22.29 4.22 -2.58
CA VAL A 289 21.92 3.63 -1.29
C VAL A 289 22.85 4.18 -0.20
N ALA A 290 22.26 4.63 0.90
CA ALA A 290 22.97 5.09 2.08
C ALA A 290 22.80 4.10 3.25
N PRO A 291 23.82 3.98 4.10
CA PRO A 291 23.81 3.06 5.23
C PRO A 291 22.87 3.54 6.35
N VAL A 292 22.48 2.62 7.24
CA VAL A 292 21.37 2.81 8.19
C VAL A 292 21.79 3.24 9.59
N ASP A 293 23.10 3.37 9.85
CA ASP A 293 23.68 3.55 11.20
C ASP A 293 23.02 4.70 11.98
N LYS A 294 22.76 5.82 11.30
CA LYS A 294 22.27 7.08 11.88
C LYS A 294 20.75 7.24 11.83
N LEU A 295 19.99 6.20 11.48
CA LEU A 295 18.53 6.26 11.44
C LEU A 295 17.93 5.85 12.79
N ASP A 296 17.31 6.79 13.49
CA ASP A 296 16.81 6.55 14.85
C ASP A 296 15.60 5.61 14.89
N ILE A 297 14.85 5.50 13.80
CA ILE A 297 13.63 4.67 13.74
C ILE A 297 13.90 3.16 13.57
N VAL A 298 15.13 2.80 13.16
CA VAL A 298 15.54 1.42 12.88
C VAL A 298 16.18 0.83 14.13
N PRO A 299 15.74 -0.34 14.63
CA PRO A 299 16.35 -0.99 15.79
C PRO A 299 17.83 -1.32 15.57
N VAL A 300 18.64 -1.23 16.62
CA VAL A 300 20.08 -1.55 16.56
C VAL A 300 20.35 -2.93 15.96
N ARG A 301 19.61 -3.96 16.38
CA ARG A 301 19.79 -5.33 15.87
C ARG A 301 19.51 -5.47 14.36
N MET A 302 18.61 -4.66 13.80
CA MET A 302 18.39 -4.64 12.35
C MET A 302 19.51 -3.92 11.61
N LYS A 303 20.11 -2.87 12.21
CA LYS A 303 21.28 -2.19 11.65
C LYS A 303 22.49 -3.12 11.60
N GLU A 304 22.71 -3.87 12.68
CA GLU A 304 23.75 -4.89 12.76
C GLU A 304 23.56 -5.97 11.69
N ALA A 305 22.34 -6.51 11.55
CA ALA A 305 22.02 -7.49 10.51
C ALA A 305 22.25 -6.94 9.09
N ALA A 306 21.87 -5.68 8.83
CA ALA A 306 22.13 -5.03 7.54
C ALA A 306 23.64 -4.90 7.25
N LYS A 307 24.43 -4.50 8.26
CA LYS A 307 25.89 -4.36 8.14
C LYS A 307 26.61 -5.69 7.94
N ILE A 308 26.20 -6.73 8.66
CA ILE A 308 26.77 -8.08 8.51
C ILE A 308 26.43 -8.65 7.13
N PHE A 309 25.20 -8.45 6.65
CA PHE A 309 24.82 -8.85 5.29
C PHE A 309 25.55 -8.02 4.22
N GLU A 310 25.82 -6.74 4.47
CA GLU A 310 26.62 -5.90 3.59
C GLU A 310 28.02 -6.47 3.38
N GLN A 311 28.68 -6.94 4.44
CA GLN A 311 30.00 -7.60 4.34
C GLN A 311 29.93 -8.85 3.46
N PHE A 312 28.87 -9.66 3.58
CA PHE A 312 28.66 -10.82 2.71
C PHE A 312 28.50 -10.41 1.24
N VAL A 313 27.71 -9.37 0.96
CA VAL A 313 27.51 -8.84 -0.40
C VAL A 313 28.79 -8.27 -0.98
N GLN A 314 29.62 -7.61 -0.18
CA GLN A 314 30.92 -7.07 -0.60
C GLN A 314 31.92 -8.18 -0.94
N ALA A 315 31.93 -9.28 -0.18
CA ALA A 315 32.79 -10.45 -0.45
C ALA A 315 32.31 -11.32 -1.62
N SER A 316 31.02 -11.24 -1.98
CA SER A 316 30.42 -12.03 -3.05
C SER A 316 30.93 -11.60 -4.45
N PRO A 317 31.13 -12.52 -5.41
CA PRO A 317 31.43 -12.15 -6.80
C PRO A 317 30.21 -11.54 -7.54
N LEU A 318 28.99 -11.79 -7.06
CA LEU A 318 27.75 -11.33 -7.69
C LEU A 318 27.52 -9.83 -7.50
N GLY A 319 27.10 -9.15 -8.57
CA GLY A 319 26.80 -7.71 -8.56
C GLY A 319 25.47 -7.35 -7.87
N VAL A 320 25.33 -6.09 -7.50
CA VAL A 320 24.08 -5.53 -6.98
C VAL A 320 23.13 -5.18 -8.13
N PHE A 321 21.83 -5.34 -7.90
CA PHE A 321 20.80 -5.09 -8.90
C PHE A 321 20.71 -3.60 -9.23
N CYS A 322 21.01 -3.27 -10.48
CA CYS A 322 20.90 -1.93 -11.03
C CYS A 322 19.48 -1.71 -11.61
N PRO A 323 18.68 -0.78 -11.06
CA PRO A 323 17.36 -0.49 -11.59
C PRO A 323 17.38 0.05 -13.03
N GLU A 324 18.50 0.66 -13.45
CA GLU A 324 18.68 1.22 -14.80
C GLU A 324 18.92 0.13 -15.81
N THR A 325 19.86 -0.81 -15.57
CA THR A 325 20.22 -1.86 -16.53
C THR A 325 19.38 -3.12 -16.38
N HIS A 326 18.71 -3.29 -15.23
CA HIS A 326 18.13 -4.57 -14.78
C HIS A 326 19.17 -5.68 -14.62
N GLU A 327 20.44 -5.30 -14.47
CA GLU A 327 21.56 -6.21 -14.25
C GLU A 327 21.91 -6.36 -12.78
N GLY A 328 22.51 -7.49 -12.39
CA GLY A 328 22.90 -7.78 -11.01
C GLY A 328 21.89 -8.64 -10.26
N VAL A 329 22.36 -9.24 -9.16
CA VAL A 329 21.62 -10.27 -8.41
C VAL A 329 21.06 -9.73 -7.11
N TRP A 330 21.89 -9.10 -6.29
CA TRP A 330 21.49 -8.66 -4.94
C TRP A 330 20.56 -7.46 -5.00
N ARG A 331 19.36 -7.55 -4.43
CA ARG A 331 18.36 -6.50 -4.59
C ARG A 331 17.86 -5.91 -3.28
N GLN A 332 17.55 -6.74 -2.31
CA GLN A 332 17.00 -6.28 -1.03
C GLN A 332 17.31 -7.22 0.13
N LEU A 333 17.28 -6.67 1.33
CA LEU A 333 17.24 -7.41 2.59
C LEU A 333 16.03 -6.90 3.37
N MET A 334 15.08 -7.77 3.66
CA MET A 334 14.00 -7.46 4.60
C MET A 334 14.34 -8.07 5.96
N ALA A 335 14.25 -7.26 7.01
CA ALA A 335 14.45 -7.70 8.38
C ALA A 335 13.17 -7.46 9.18
N ARG A 336 12.74 -8.46 9.97
CA ARG A 336 11.71 -8.34 10.99
C ARG A 336 12.26 -8.70 12.36
N LEU A 337 11.90 -7.92 13.36
CA LEU A 337 12.31 -8.13 14.75
C LEU A 337 11.06 -8.08 15.61
N SER A 338 10.73 -9.18 16.27
CA SER A 338 9.64 -9.19 17.23
C SER A 338 10.02 -8.51 18.55
N THR A 339 9.01 -8.15 19.36
CA THR A 339 9.24 -7.67 20.73
C THR A 339 9.93 -8.69 21.63
N SER A 340 9.80 -10.00 21.34
CA SER A 340 10.56 -11.07 22.02
C SER A 340 12.02 -11.14 21.61
N GLY A 341 12.43 -10.39 20.58
CA GLY A 341 13.76 -10.39 20.02
C GLY A 341 14.01 -11.46 18.96
N ALA A 342 12.99 -12.13 18.44
CA ALA A 342 13.17 -13.04 17.31
C ALA A 342 13.44 -12.27 16.01
N LEU A 343 14.53 -12.59 15.32
CA LEU A 343 14.97 -11.92 14.09
C LEU A 343 14.71 -12.82 12.87
N MET A 344 13.88 -12.33 11.95
CA MET A 344 13.67 -12.94 10.64
C MET A 344 14.34 -12.11 9.55
N LEU A 345 15.11 -12.75 8.68
CA LEU A 345 15.70 -12.14 7.49
C LEU A 345 15.14 -12.78 6.22
N VAL A 346 14.79 -11.96 5.24
CA VAL A 346 14.40 -12.38 3.90
C VAL A 346 15.28 -11.68 2.89
N ILE A 347 16.11 -12.47 2.21
CA ILE A 347 17.10 -11.98 1.25
C ILE A 347 16.50 -12.03 -0.13
N GLY A 348 16.32 -10.86 -0.76
CA GLY A 348 15.72 -10.75 -2.07
C GLY A 348 16.77 -10.65 -3.17
N ILE A 349 16.71 -11.58 -4.13
CA ILE A 349 17.60 -11.61 -5.29
C ILE A 349 16.82 -11.58 -6.61
N HIS A 350 17.44 -11.04 -7.64
CA HIS A 350 17.02 -11.25 -9.02
C HIS A 350 17.95 -12.30 -9.65
N PRO A 351 17.48 -13.53 -9.95
CA PRO A 351 18.38 -14.64 -10.30
C PRO A 351 19.12 -14.45 -11.63
N GLN A 352 18.64 -13.58 -12.52
CA GLN A 352 19.25 -13.35 -13.84
C GLN A 352 19.51 -14.66 -14.61
N ASN A 353 20.77 -14.88 -15.01
CA ASN A 353 21.26 -16.06 -15.72
C ASN A 353 21.93 -17.08 -14.79
N LEU A 354 21.70 -17.01 -13.46
CA LEU A 354 22.21 -18.02 -12.53
C LEU A 354 21.65 -19.39 -12.88
N THR A 355 22.52 -20.39 -13.01
CA THR A 355 22.08 -21.78 -13.20
C THR A 355 21.42 -22.31 -11.93
N PRO A 356 20.58 -23.36 -12.03
CA PRO A 356 20.00 -24.00 -10.84
C PRO A 356 21.06 -24.43 -9.81
N GLU A 357 22.21 -24.93 -10.26
CA GLU A 357 23.31 -25.35 -9.41
C GLU A 357 23.96 -24.16 -8.68
N GLN A 358 24.18 -23.05 -9.39
CA GLN A 358 24.70 -21.82 -8.78
C GLN A 358 23.73 -21.24 -7.75
N LEU A 359 22.42 -21.36 -8.01
CA LEU A 359 21.39 -20.92 -7.07
C LEU A 359 21.37 -21.81 -5.82
N VAL A 360 21.54 -23.12 -5.96
CA VAL A 360 21.67 -24.05 -4.81
C VAL A 360 22.93 -23.74 -4.00
N ASP A 361 24.07 -23.54 -4.64
CA ASP A 361 25.32 -23.15 -3.98
C ASP A 361 25.18 -21.81 -3.23
N LEU A 362 24.52 -20.82 -3.83
CA LEU A 362 24.24 -19.55 -3.18
C LEU A 362 23.37 -19.71 -1.92
N LYS A 363 22.35 -20.56 -1.99
CA LYS A 363 21.47 -20.86 -0.85
C LYS A 363 22.24 -21.50 0.31
N GLU A 364 23.07 -22.52 0.02
CA GLU A 364 23.88 -23.17 1.05
C GLU A 364 24.93 -22.22 1.63
N LYS A 365 25.55 -21.36 0.81
CA LYS A 365 26.47 -20.31 1.31
C LYS A 365 25.79 -19.32 2.25
N LEU A 366 24.58 -18.87 1.91
CA LEU A 366 23.80 -17.97 2.77
C LEU A 366 23.43 -18.65 4.10
N LYS A 367 22.95 -19.89 4.02
CA LYS A 367 22.62 -20.70 5.19
C LYS A 367 23.84 -20.91 6.09
N GLU A 368 24.98 -21.32 5.54
CA GLU A 368 26.21 -21.53 6.31
C GLU A 368 26.73 -20.22 6.92
N PHE A 369 26.67 -19.12 6.17
CA PHE A 369 27.09 -17.81 6.67
C PHE A 369 26.31 -17.36 7.91
N PHE A 370 24.97 -17.49 7.90
CA PHE A 370 24.12 -17.08 9.02
C PHE A 370 24.01 -18.13 10.13
N ALA A 371 24.18 -19.42 9.84
CA ALA A 371 24.13 -20.47 10.84
C ALA A 371 25.45 -20.61 11.62
N ASN A 372 26.59 -20.64 10.92
CA ASN A 372 27.89 -21.02 11.48
C ASN A 372 29.02 -20.01 11.19
N GLY A 373 28.85 -19.14 10.18
CA GLY A 373 29.85 -18.14 9.80
C GLY A 373 29.78 -16.84 10.61
N ALA A 374 30.36 -15.77 10.07
CA ALA A 374 30.31 -14.43 10.69
C ALA A 374 28.87 -13.90 10.86
N GLY A 375 27.93 -14.39 10.05
CA GLY A 375 26.51 -14.06 10.16
C GLY A 375 25.83 -14.58 11.42
N SER A 376 26.41 -15.59 12.08
CA SER A 376 25.86 -16.19 13.31
C SER A 376 25.74 -15.19 14.46
N GLU A 377 26.53 -14.11 14.46
CA GLU A 377 26.45 -13.01 15.42
C GLU A 377 25.07 -12.32 15.42
N CYS A 378 24.36 -12.31 14.28
CA CYS A 378 23.01 -11.77 14.18
C CYS A 378 21.99 -12.53 15.04
N LYS A 379 22.27 -13.81 15.34
CA LYS A 379 21.33 -14.77 15.92
C LYS A 379 20.00 -14.74 15.15
N VAL A 380 20.06 -15.12 13.88
CA VAL A 380 18.88 -15.17 13.01
C VAL A 380 18.04 -16.37 13.39
N ASP A 381 16.79 -16.13 13.78
CA ASP A 381 15.84 -17.18 14.15
C ASP A 381 15.13 -17.75 12.92
N SER A 382 15.08 -16.99 11.82
CA SER A 382 14.35 -17.36 10.60
C SER A 382 14.97 -16.72 9.37
N LEU A 383 15.36 -17.53 8.37
CA LEU A 383 16.04 -17.07 7.16
C LEU A 383 15.33 -17.57 5.91
N PHE A 384 15.06 -16.66 4.98
CA PHE A 384 14.47 -16.95 3.67
C PHE A 384 15.25 -16.32 2.53
N LEU A 385 15.08 -16.91 1.34
CA LEU A 385 15.44 -16.32 0.05
C LEU A 385 14.16 -16.02 -0.75
N GLU A 386 14.06 -14.79 -1.27
CA GLU A 386 12.95 -14.37 -2.12
C GLU A 386 13.46 -14.09 -3.55
N LEU A 387 12.89 -14.78 -4.53
CA LEU A 387 13.17 -14.52 -5.94
C LEU A 387 12.28 -13.39 -6.46
N LEU A 388 12.92 -12.33 -6.94
CA LEU A 388 12.27 -11.10 -7.37
C LEU A 388 12.36 -10.90 -8.89
N PRO A 389 11.27 -10.49 -9.55
CA PRO A 389 11.28 -10.21 -10.99
C PRO A 389 11.97 -8.87 -11.31
N ALA A 390 12.62 -8.75 -12.46
CA ALA A 390 13.30 -7.50 -12.89
C ALA A 390 12.36 -6.27 -12.83
N ARG A 391 11.09 -6.46 -13.21
CA ARG A 391 10.03 -5.46 -13.07
C ARG A 391 8.85 -6.02 -12.27
N PRO A 392 8.27 -5.22 -11.35
CA PRO A 392 6.97 -5.54 -10.77
C PRO A 392 5.92 -5.49 -11.89
N SER A 393 5.40 -6.65 -12.30
CA SER A 393 4.26 -6.75 -13.22
C SER A 393 3.11 -7.45 -12.50
N ALA A 394 1.88 -7.06 -12.83
CA ALA A 394 0.69 -7.76 -12.36
C ALA A 394 0.71 -9.19 -12.94
N GLY A 395 1.08 -10.17 -12.11
CA GLY A 395 1.15 -11.59 -12.49
C GLY A 395 2.48 -12.29 -12.20
N ASN A 396 3.55 -11.57 -11.86
CA ASN A 396 4.80 -12.22 -11.46
C ASN A 396 4.68 -12.69 -10.00
N SER A 397 4.62 -14.01 -9.81
CA SER A 397 4.69 -14.61 -8.48
C SER A 397 6.08 -14.38 -7.93
N LYS A 398 6.15 -13.74 -6.77
CA LYS A 398 7.34 -13.84 -5.93
C LYS A 398 7.40 -15.28 -5.40
N THR A 399 8.61 -15.80 -5.26
CA THR A 399 8.81 -17.13 -4.68
C THR A 399 9.71 -16.98 -3.48
N THR A 400 9.17 -17.27 -2.30
CA THR A 400 9.90 -17.22 -1.03
C THR A 400 10.22 -18.65 -0.58
N GLU A 401 11.49 -18.94 -0.35
CA GLU A 401 12.00 -20.24 0.05
C GLU A 401 12.68 -20.14 1.42
N HIS A 402 12.33 -21.05 2.32
CA HIS A 402 12.92 -21.12 3.65
C HIS A 402 14.30 -21.78 3.59
N LEU A 403 15.30 -21.15 4.20
CA LEU A 403 16.68 -21.64 4.22
C LEU A 403 17.10 -22.21 5.58
N TYR A 404 16.76 -21.54 6.68
CA TYR A 404 17.28 -21.85 8.00
C TYR A 404 16.38 -21.33 9.13
N GLY A 405 16.33 -22.08 10.25
CA GLY A 405 15.61 -21.70 11.45
C GLY A 405 14.12 -22.01 11.40
N GLU A 406 13.32 -21.13 12.02
CA GLU A 406 11.88 -21.22 12.11
C GLU A 406 11.19 -20.67 10.85
N THR A 407 10.05 -21.24 10.47
CA THR A 407 9.28 -20.77 9.29
C THR A 407 8.39 -19.55 9.58
N SER A 408 8.35 -19.09 10.82
CA SER A 408 7.61 -17.90 11.25
C SER A 408 8.13 -17.39 12.58
N ILE A 409 8.00 -16.10 12.83
CA ILE A 409 8.25 -15.51 14.15
C ILE A 409 6.93 -15.17 14.85
N PHE A 410 7.00 -14.84 16.14
CA PHE A 410 5.84 -14.47 16.93
C PHE A 410 5.95 -13.05 17.45
N GLU A 411 4.83 -12.34 17.46
CA GLU A 411 4.72 -10.99 18.02
C GLU A 411 3.56 -10.91 19.00
N SER A 412 3.78 -10.22 20.11
CA SER A 412 2.76 -9.99 21.13
C SER A 412 2.11 -8.62 20.95
N VAL A 413 0.78 -8.59 20.82
CA VAL A 413 -0.01 -7.36 20.63
C VAL A 413 -1.34 -7.49 21.35
N CYS A 414 -1.73 -6.50 22.16
CA CYS A 414 -2.98 -6.49 22.92
C CYS A 414 -3.20 -7.77 23.75
N ASP A 415 -2.13 -8.26 24.40
CA ASP A 415 -2.09 -9.51 25.17
C ASP A 415 -2.31 -10.80 24.36
N LEU A 416 -2.29 -10.71 23.03
CA LEU A 416 -2.40 -11.85 22.11
C LEU A 416 -1.07 -12.13 21.41
N ASN A 417 -0.87 -13.38 21.02
CA ASN A 417 0.33 -13.82 20.30
C ASN A 417 0.01 -14.14 18.84
N PHE A 418 0.65 -13.41 17.93
CA PHE A 418 0.46 -13.53 16.50
C PHE A 418 1.66 -14.20 15.85
N ARG A 419 1.40 -15.26 15.08
CA ARG A 419 2.31 -15.81 14.09
C ARG A 419 2.47 -14.82 12.95
N ILE A 420 3.71 -14.54 12.58
CA ILE A 420 4.09 -13.67 11.46
C ILE A 420 4.89 -14.50 10.45
N SER A 421 4.28 -14.73 9.30
CA SER A 421 4.94 -15.29 8.11
C SER A 421 5.76 -14.21 7.37
N PRO A 422 6.77 -14.57 6.55
CA PRO A 422 7.66 -13.61 5.89
C PRO A 422 6.92 -12.57 5.04
N GLU A 423 5.91 -13.00 4.29
CA GLU A 423 5.11 -12.16 3.39
C GLU A 423 3.92 -11.46 4.07
N ALA A 424 3.60 -11.85 5.31
CA ALA A 424 2.42 -11.36 6.01
C ALA A 424 2.53 -9.86 6.31
N PHE A 425 1.47 -9.09 6.02
CA PHE A 425 1.39 -7.73 6.52
C PHE A 425 1.21 -7.74 8.04
N PHE A 426 1.94 -6.87 8.71
CA PHE A 426 1.83 -6.61 10.14
C PHE A 426 2.17 -5.14 10.38
N GLN A 427 1.52 -4.50 11.35
CA GLN A 427 1.78 -3.10 11.64
C GLN A 427 3.24 -2.93 12.09
N VAL A 428 3.94 -1.97 11.48
CA VAL A 428 5.40 -1.86 11.63
C VAL A 428 5.84 -1.34 13.00
N ASN A 429 4.91 -0.82 13.80
CA ASN A 429 5.14 -0.28 15.12
C ASN A 429 4.16 -0.94 16.08
N THR A 430 4.62 -1.97 16.80
CA THR A 430 3.75 -2.82 17.65
C THR A 430 3.02 -2.00 18.71
N GLY A 431 3.72 -1.14 19.45
CA GLY A 431 3.09 -0.32 20.50
C GLY A 431 2.08 0.68 19.95
N ALA A 432 2.35 1.29 18.79
CA ALA A 432 1.37 2.20 18.18
C ALA A 432 0.18 1.45 17.54
N ALA A 433 0.37 0.21 17.10
CA ALA A 433 -0.72 -0.64 16.63
C ALA A 433 -1.72 -0.96 17.76
N GLU A 434 -1.24 -1.19 18.99
CA GLU A 434 -2.12 -1.34 20.15
C GLU A 434 -2.95 -0.09 20.40
N VAL A 435 -2.34 1.10 20.31
CA VAL A 435 -3.06 2.38 20.39
C VAL A 435 -4.12 2.48 19.29
N LEU A 436 -3.79 2.09 18.06
CA LEU A 436 -4.75 2.04 16.95
C LEU A 436 -5.92 1.11 17.25
N TYR A 437 -5.65 -0.13 17.68
CA TYR A 437 -6.69 -1.14 17.92
C TYR A 437 -7.59 -0.76 19.09
N ASN A 438 -7.02 -0.19 20.16
CA ASN A 438 -7.79 0.36 21.28
C ASN A 438 -8.66 1.54 20.84
N THR A 439 -8.15 2.38 19.92
CA THR A 439 -8.95 3.47 19.32
C THR A 439 -10.13 2.92 18.53
N ILE A 440 -9.92 1.89 17.72
CA ILE A 440 -11.01 1.24 16.97
C ILE A 440 -12.05 0.68 17.95
N ALA A 441 -11.61 -0.05 18.99
CA ALA A 441 -12.49 -0.65 19.98
C ALA A 441 -13.36 0.39 20.73
N GLU A 442 -12.78 1.54 21.07
CA GLU A 442 -13.46 2.65 21.75
C GLU A 442 -14.64 3.20 20.94
N PHE A 443 -14.48 3.33 19.63
CA PHE A 443 -15.50 3.93 18.76
C PHE A 443 -16.41 2.91 18.07
N ALA A 444 -15.99 1.67 17.88
CA ALA A 444 -16.75 0.65 17.14
C ALA A 444 -18.08 0.23 17.80
N LYS A 445 -18.37 0.67 19.05
CA LYS A 445 -19.61 0.37 19.79
C LYS A 445 -19.93 -1.13 19.88
N LEU A 446 -18.89 -1.95 20.02
CA LEU A 446 -19.05 -3.40 20.08
C LEU A 446 -19.72 -3.85 21.39
N THR A 447 -20.56 -4.87 21.27
CA THR A 447 -21.21 -5.57 22.38
C THR A 447 -21.19 -7.08 22.12
N PRO A 448 -21.39 -7.94 23.13
CA PRO A 448 -21.51 -9.38 22.93
C PRO A 448 -22.63 -9.84 21.97
N LYS A 449 -23.53 -8.94 21.54
CA LYS A 449 -24.57 -9.18 20.53
C LYS A 449 -24.22 -8.58 19.17
N THR A 450 -22.93 -8.36 18.90
CA THR A 450 -22.43 -7.74 17.67
C THR A 450 -21.72 -8.77 16.81
N THR A 451 -21.99 -8.74 15.50
CA THR A 451 -21.10 -9.34 14.49
C THR A 451 -20.16 -8.25 13.96
N LEU A 452 -18.86 -8.40 14.21
CA LEU A 452 -17.80 -7.56 13.67
C LEU A 452 -17.37 -8.10 12.30
N LEU A 453 -17.47 -7.28 11.25
CA LEU A 453 -16.89 -7.54 9.95
C LEU A 453 -15.51 -6.89 9.87
N ASP A 454 -14.45 -7.69 9.74
CA ASP A 454 -13.08 -7.22 9.59
C ASP A 454 -12.68 -7.31 8.09
N VAL A 455 -12.71 -6.17 7.40
CA VAL A 455 -12.54 -6.09 5.94
C VAL A 455 -11.10 -5.70 5.62
N CYS A 456 -10.44 -6.55 4.81
CA CYS A 456 -8.98 -6.55 4.62
C CYS A 456 -8.26 -6.90 5.94
N CYS A 457 -8.71 -7.99 6.58
CA CYS A 457 -8.29 -8.35 7.92
C CYS A 457 -6.82 -8.77 8.03
N GLY A 458 -6.10 -8.97 6.92
CA GLY A 458 -4.73 -9.47 6.94
C GLY A 458 -4.61 -10.77 7.74
N THR A 459 -3.69 -10.81 8.71
CA THR A 459 -3.50 -11.94 9.63
C THR A 459 -4.47 -11.94 10.83
N GLY A 460 -5.57 -11.20 10.74
CA GLY A 460 -6.64 -11.12 11.73
C GLY A 460 -6.32 -10.23 12.93
N THR A 461 -5.35 -9.32 12.85
CA THR A 461 -4.89 -8.55 14.01
C THR A 461 -5.99 -7.72 14.66
N ILE A 462 -6.72 -6.93 13.88
CA ILE A 462 -7.84 -6.11 14.38
C ILE A 462 -8.94 -7.04 14.91
N GLY A 463 -9.48 -7.91 14.07
CA GLY A 463 -10.58 -8.80 14.44
C GLY A 463 -10.32 -9.63 15.69
N LEU A 464 -9.13 -10.21 15.84
CA LEU A 464 -8.75 -11.01 17.01
C LEU A 464 -8.59 -10.15 18.27
N CYS A 465 -7.98 -8.97 18.17
CA CYS A 465 -7.87 -8.05 19.31
C CYS A 465 -9.24 -7.58 19.81
N LEU A 466 -10.21 -7.44 18.92
CA LEU A 466 -11.57 -6.98 19.24
C LEU A 466 -12.53 -8.15 19.54
N ALA A 467 -12.12 -9.41 19.34
CA ALA A 467 -12.98 -10.59 19.45
C ALA A 467 -13.63 -10.74 20.83
N LYS A 468 -12.94 -10.32 21.90
CA LYS A 468 -13.47 -10.34 23.28
C LYS A 468 -14.63 -9.36 23.53
N HIS A 469 -14.84 -8.39 22.64
CA HIS A 469 -15.85 -7.34 22.77
C HIS A 469 -17.10 -7.60 21.91
N CYS A 470 -17.10 -8.63 21.06
CA CYS A 470 -18.20 -8.96 20.16
C CYS A 470 -18.63 -10.42 20.26
N GLY A 471 -19.83 -10.73 19.77
CA GLY A 471 -20.34 -12.10 19.76
C GLY A 471 -19.73 -12.95 18.65
N GLN A 472 -19.39 -12.32 17.51
CA GLN A 472 -18.80 -12.99 16.35
C GLN A 472 -17.88 -12.02 15.58
N VAL A 473 -16.77 -12.53 15.06
CA VAL A 473 -15.91 -11.83 14.09
C VAL A 473 -15.95 -12.58 12.76
N ILE A 474 -16.13 -11.86 11.66
CA ILE A 474 -15.98 -12.42 10.32
C ILE A 474 -14.99 -11.58 9.52
N GLY A 475 -13.84 -12.15 9.20
CA GLY A 475 -12.78 -11.52 8.44
C GLY A 475 -12.76 -11.90 6.96
N VAL A 476 -12.45 -10.94 6.10
CA VAL A 476 -12.20 -11.16 4.67
C VAL A 476 -10.85 -10.58 4.27
N GLU A 477 -10.05 -11.37 3.57
CA GLU A 477 -8.72 -10.99 3.11
C GLU A 477 -8.41 -11.64 1.75
N ILE A 478 -7.76 -10.91 0.86
CA ILE A 478 -7.45 -11.41 -0.49
C ILE A 478 -6.30 -12.42 -0.47
N SER A 479 -5.34 -12.25 0.45
CA SER A 479 -4.20 -13.14 0.61
C SER A 479 -4.59 -14.42 1.34
N LYS A 480 -4.52 -15.56 0.65
CA LYS A 480 -4.78 -16.88 1.23
C LYS A 480 -3.82 -17.17 2.41
N GLN A 481 -2.54 -16.84 2.26
CA GLN A 481 -1.54 -17.03 3.32
C GLN A 481 -1.89 -16.23 4.58
N ALA A 482 -2.36 -14.99 4.41
CA ALA A 482 -2.76 -14.15 5.55
C ALA A 482 -4.00 -14.72 6.27
N VAL A 483 -4.95 -15.33 5.54
CA VAL A 483 -6.09 -16.03 6.15
C VAL A 483 -5.68 -17.30 6.88
N GLU A 484 -4.70 -18.04 6.36
CA GLU A 484 -4.12 -19.20 7.05
C GLU A 484 -3.44 -18.77 8.37
N ASP A 485 -2.69 -17.67 8.34
CA ASP A 485 -2.12 -17.05 9.54
C ASP A 485 -3.22 -16.58 10.50
N ALA A 486 -4.29 -15.95 10.02
CA ALA A 486 -5.42 -15.51 10.86
C ALA A 486 -6.09 -16.67 11.59
N LYS A 487 -6.30 -17.80 10.92
CA LYS A 487 -6.83 -19.03 11.53
C LYS A 487 -5.86 -19.62 12.55
N ALA A 488 -4.56 -19.66 12.24
CA ALA A 488 -3.54 -20.11 13.17
C ALA A 488 -3.44 -19.20 14.41
N ASN A 489 -3.62 -17.89 14.24
CA ASN A 489 -3.63 -16.90 15.31
C ASN A 489 -4.86 -17.03 16.19
N ALA A 490 -6.04 -17.25 15.60
CA ALA A 490 -7.26 -17.53 16.36
C ALA A 490 -7.09 -18.78 17.25
N ALA A 491 -6.63 -19.89 16.67
CA ALA A 491 -6.37 -21.13 17.40
C ALA A 491 -5.32 -20.95 18.51
N ARG A 492 -4.21 -20.26 18.22
CA ARG A 492 -3.14 -20.00 19.20
C ARG A 492 -3.62 -19.19 20.39
N ASN A 493 -4.54 -18.25 20.18
CA ASN A 493 -5.08 -17.41 21.24
C ASN A 493 -6.37 -17.99 21.85
N SER A 494 -6.74 -19.23 21.51
CA SER A 494 -7.98 -19.88 21.97
C SER A 494 -9.25 -19.05 21.68
N ILE A 495 -9.24 -18.30 20.57
CA ILE A 495 -10.37 -17.48 20.13
C ILE A 495 -11.23 -18.29 19.18
N THR A 496 -12.45 -18.63 19.58
CA THR A 496 -13.34 -19.54 18.84
C THR A 496 -14.49 -18.83 18.13
N ASN A 497 -14.70 -17.54 18.38
CA ASN A 497 -15.79 -16.75 17.80
C ASN A 497 -15.39 -16.00 16.51
N CYS A 498 -14.36 -16.48 15.80
CA CYS A 498 -13.85 -15.86 14.58
C CYS A 498 -13.91 -16.81 13.37
N GLU A 499 -14.34 -16.29 12.22
CA GLU A 499 -14.27 -16.96 10.92
C GLU A 499 -13.52 -16.09 9.90
N PHE A 500 -12.61 -16.69 9.12
CA PHE A 500 -11.81 -15.96 8.13
C PHE A 500 -11.93 -16.58 6.73
N PHE A 501 -12.14 -15.72 5.73
CA PHE A 501 -12.39 -16.10 4.34
C PHE A 501 -11.37 -15.48 3.39
N ALA A 502 -10.79 -16.31 2.53
CA ALA A 502 -9.83 -15.90 1.51
C ALA A 502 -10.54 -15.56 0.18
N GLY A 503 -10.38 -14.32 -0.27
CA GLY A 503 -10.90 -13.85 -1.56
C GLY A 503 -11.13 -12.34 -1.59
N SER A 504 -11.56 -11.84 -2.75
CA SER A 504 -11.77 -10.41 -2.94
C SER A 504 -12.98 -9.90 -2.13
N ALA A 505 -12.87 -8.68 -1.58
CA ALA A 505 -13.96 -8.10 -0.80
C ALA A 505 -15.22 -7.88 -1.66
N GLU A 506 -15.07 -7.56 -2.95
CA GLU A 506 -16.20 -7.37 -3.88
C GLU A 506 -17.01 -8.64 -4.16
N GLU A 507 -16.40 -9.82 -4.02
CA GLU A 507 -17.07 -11.10 -4.21
C GLU A 507 -17.61 -11.65 -2.89
N LEU A 508 -16.83 -11.52 -1.82
CA LEU A 508 -17.12 -12.20 -0.56
C LEU A 508 -17.97 -11.42 0.44
N LEU A 509 -17.99 -10.08 0.40
CA LEU A 509 -18.74 -9.31 1.41
C LEU A 509 -20.23 -9.63 1.40
N SER A 510 -20.84 -9.80 0.22
CA SER A 510 -22.27 -10.11 0.11
C SER A 510 -22.63 -11.43 0.80
N PRO A 511 -22.03 -12.59 0.46
CA PRO A 511 -22.33 -13.85 1.16
C PRO A 511 -21.88 -13.84 2.63
N ILE A 512 -20.79 -13.17 2.98
CA ILE A 512 -20.29 -13.10 4.37
C ILE A 512 -21.27 -12.36 5.29
N ILE A 513 -21.87 -11.26 4.84
CA ILE A 513 -22.86 -10.51 5.65
C ILE A 513 -24.05 -11.41 6.03
N HIS A 514 -24.42 -12.38 5.19
CA HIS A 514 -25.51 -13.33 5.49
C HIS A 514 -25.12 -14.39 6.53
N ARG A 515 -23.83 -14.55 6.85
CA ARG A 515 -23.36 -15.41 7.94
C ARG A 515 -23.39 -14.75 9.32
N ALA A 516 -23.68 -13.45 9.38
CA ALA A 516 -23.82 -12.75 10.64
C ALA A 516 -24.92 -13.39 11.49
N VAL A 517 -24.55 -13.92 12.65
CA VAL A 517 -25.50 -14.55 13.58
C VAL A 517 -26.24 -13.52 14.43
N HIS A 518 -25.74 -12.29 14.47
CA HIS A 518 -26.34 -11.18 15.21
C HIS A 518 -26.91 -10.11 14.28
N ASP A 519 -28.04 -9.53 14.67
CA ASP A 519 -28.69 -8.43 13.94
C ASP A 519 -27.90 -7.13 13.97
N HIS A 520 -27.01 -6.94 14.95
CA HIS A 520 -26.17 -5.76 15.03
C HIS A 520 -24.82 -6.03 14.34
N VAL A 521 -24.59 -5.39 13.20
CA VAL A 521 -23.35 -5.54 12.43
C VAL A 521 -22.55 -4.25 12.49
N VAL A 522 -21.26 -4.38 12.78
CA VAL A 522 -20.27 -3.31 12.73
C VAL A 522 -19.17 -3.72 11.78
N ALA A 523 -18.69 -2.81 10.93
CA ALA A 523 -17.57 -3.08 10.03
C ALA A 523 -16.35 -2.26 10.41
N VAL A 524 -15.19 -2.90 10.46
CA VAL A 524 -13.89 -2.25 10.42
C VAL A 524 -13.29 -2.49 9.04
N VAL A 525 -12.90 -1.41 8.37
CA VAL A 525 -12.34 -1.45 7.01
C VAL A 525 -10.94 -0.86 7.07
N ASP A 526 -9.92 -1.69 6.88
CA ASP A 526 -8.49 -1.30 6.85
C ASP A 526 -7.87 -1.65 5.49
N PRO A 527 -8.18 -0.88 4.43
CA PRO A 527 -7.80 -1.24 3.08
C PRO A 527 -6.36 -0.82 2.75
N PRO A 528 -5.76 -1.41 1.70
CA PRO A 528 -4.49 -0.91 1.18
C PRO A 528 -4.62 0.53 0.68
N ARG A 529 -3.50 1.21 0.40
CA ARG A 529 -3.48 2.60 -0.12
C ARG A 529 -4.34 2.85 -1.36
N ALA A 530 -4.62 1.81 -2.15
CA ALA A 530 -5.52 1.91 -3.30
C ALA A 530 -7.01 2.08 -2.92
N GLY A 531 -7.37 1.86 -1.65
CA GLY A 531 -8.73 1.75 -1.16
C GLY A 531 -9.39 0.43 -1.55
N LEU A 532 -10.66 0.28 -1.16
CA LEU A 532 -11.53 -0.80 -1.61
C LEU A 532 -12.11 -0.52 -3.00
N HIS A 533 -12.37 -1.62 -3.71
CA HIS A 533 -13.09 -1.59 -4.96
C HIS A 533 -14.53 -1.04 -4.80
N GLN A 534 -15.03 -0.31 -5.81
CA GLN A 534 -16.35 0.34 -5.73
C GLN A 534 -17.50 -0.64 -5.46
N LYS A 535 -17.40 -1.88 -5.95
CA LYS A 535 -18.40 -2.93 -5.67
C LYS A 535 -18.44 -3.28 -4.19
N ALA A 536 -17.29 -3.49 -3.55
CA ALA A 536 -17.19 -3.76 -2.11
C ALA A 536 -17.79 -2.60 -1.28
N MET A 537 -17.44 -1.36 -1.62
CA MET A 537 -18.02 -0.17 -0.99
C MET A 537 -19.54 -0.09 -1.15
N THR A 538 -20.06 -0.50 -2.31
CA THR A 538 -21.51 -0.52 -2.59
C THR A 538 -22.22 -1.58 -1.75
N VAL A 539 -21.60 -2.75 -1.55
CA VAL A 539 -22.12 -3.80 -0.67
C VAL A 539 -22.20 -3.29 0.78
N LEU A 540 -21.12 -2.72 1.32
CA LEU A 540 -21.12 -2.13 2.68
C LEU A 540 -22.19 -1.03 2.80
N ARG A 541 -22.26 -0.13 1.81
CA ARG A 541 -23.20 0.99 1.79
C ARG A 541 -24.67 0.55 1.83
N ASN A 542 -24.98 -0.61 1.25
CA ASN A 542 -26.34 -1.16 1.13
C ASN A 542 -26.68 -2.24 2.17
N ALA A 543 -25.71 -2.66 3.00
CA ALA A 543 -25.93 -3.67 4.02
C ALA A 543 -27.01 -3.23 5.03
N LYS A 544 -28.03 -4.09 5.24
CA LYS A 544 -29.23 -3.77 6.03
C LYS A 544 -28.93 -3.48 7.51
N ASN A 545 -28.10 -4.33 8.11
CA ASN A 545 -27.85 -4.39 9.55
C ASN A 545 -26.55 -3.69 9.96
N LEU A 546 -25.84 -3.08 8.99
CA LEU A 546 -24.61 -2.35 9.23
C LEU A 546 -24.93 -0.88 9.56
N ASN A 547 -24.88 -0.51 10.83
CA ASN A 547 -25.16 0.86 11.28
C ASN A 547 -23.93 1.63 11.73
N HIS A 548 -22.85 0.92 12.07
CA HIS A 548 -21.59 1.51 12.50
C HIS A 548 -20.47 1.01 11.60
N LEU A 549 -19.62 1.93 11.15
CA LEU A 549 -18.47 1.62 10.31
C LEU A 549 -17.27 2.41 10.81
N VAL A 550 -16.16 1.71 11.06
CA VAL A 550 -14.86 2.30 11.30
C VAL A 550 -14.01 2.12 10.04
N TYR A 551 -13.54 3.22 9.48
CA TYR A 551 -12.63 3.21 8.34
C TYR A 551 -11.23 3.62 8.82
N VAL A 552 -10.23 2.77 8.59
CA VAL A 552 -8.83 3.03 8.91
C VAL A 552 -8.10 3.41 7.63
N SER A 553 -7.18 4.38 7.69
CA SER A 553 -6.42 4.78 6.52
C SER A 553 -5.06 5.41 6.81
N CYS A 554 -4.04 4.85 6.17
CA CYS A 554 -2.68 5.41 6.17
C CYS A 554 -2.48 6.56 5.15
N ASP A 555 -3.43 6.72 4.22
CA ASP A 555 -3.47 7.82 3.24
C ASP A 555 -4.89 8.39 3.16
N PRO A 556 -5.21 9.37 4.03
CA PRO A 556 -6.53 9.98 4.08
C PRO A 556 -6.98 10.61 2.75
N LYS A 557 -6.03 11.08 1.91
CA LYS A 557 -6.38 11.66 0.59
C LYS A 557 -6.85 10.58 -0.37
N ALA A 558 -6.19 9.43 -0.39
CA ALA A 558 -6.60 8.29 -1.21
C ALA A 558 -7.95 7.72 -0.72
N ALA A 559 -8.14 7.62 0.60
CA ALA A 559 -9.38 7.15 1.22
C ALA A 559 -10.60 8.02 0.89
N LEU A 560 -10.41 9.32 0.61
CA LEU A 560 -11.49 10.25 0.29
C LEU A 560 -12.45 9.71 -0.79
N ASN A 561 -11.92 9.03 -1.80
CA ASN A 561 -12.76 8.42 -2.84
C ASN A 561 -13.73 7.38 -2.28
N ASN A 562 -13.29 6.52 -1.36
CA ASN A 562 -14.14 5.53 -0.69
C ASN A 562 -15.10 6.20 0.30
N LEU A 563 -14.59 7.13 1.13
CA LEU A 563 -15.39 7.86 2.11
C LEU A 563 -16.55 8.63 1.48
N VAL A 564 -16.31 9.24 0.31
CA VAL A 564 -17.34 9.91 -0.47
C VAL A 564 -18.42 8.94 -0.93
N LEU A 565 -18.07 7.70 -1.32
CA LEU A 565 -19.06 6.67 -1.71
C LEU A 565 -20.01 6.33 -0.55
N LEU A 566 -19.49 6.29 0.68
CA LEU A 566 -20.29 6.01 1.88
C LEU A 566 -21.30 7.12 2.18
N THR A 567 -20.94 8.37 1.87
CA THR A 567 -21.78 9.55 2.09
C THR A 567 -22.66 9.92 0.89
N ARG A 568 -22.75 9.11 -0.17
CA ARG A 568 -23.56 9.45 -1.36
C ARG A 568 -25.05 9.42 -1.08
N SER A 569 -25.77 10.28 -1.81
CA SER A 569 -27.23 10.34 -1.82
C SER A 569 -27.85 9.00 -2.24
N VAL A 570 -29.09 8.81 -1.78
CA VAL A 570 -29.88 7.62 -2.14
C VAL A 570 -30.11 7.60 -3.66
N SER A 571 -29.88 6.44 -4.27
CA SER A 571 -30.05 6.21 -5.72
C SER A 571 -30.30 4.73 -6.00
N LYS A 572 -30.52 4.35 -7.28
CA LYS A 572 -30.69 2.95 -7.68
C LYS A 572 -29.55 2.03 -7.23
N SER A 573 -28.31 2.53 -7.23
CA SER A 573 -27.13 1.76 -6.81
C SER A 573 -26.85 1.86 -5.31
N TYR A 574 -27.34 2.91 -4.64
CA TYR A 574 -27.13 3.19 -3.21
C TYR A 574 -28.48 3.44 -2.55
N TYR A 575 -29.23 2.40 -2.24
CA TYR A 575 -30.66 2.53 -1.90
C TYR A 575 -30.95 2.62 -0.39
N ARG A 576 -29.93 2.49 0.47
CA ARG A 576 -30.04 2.70 1.93
C ARG A 576 -29.71 4.15 2.32
N PRO A 577 -30.02 4.60 3.55
CA PRO A 577 -29.52 5.88 4.09
C PRO A 577 -27.97 5.95 4.11
N PRO A 578 -27.36 7.13 3.86
CA PRO A 578 -25.90 7.31 3.85
C PRO A 578 -25.26 7.04 5.20
N PHE A 579 -23.95 6.78 5.19
CA PHE A 579 -23.17 6.97 6.40
C PHE A 579 -22.77 8.43 6.53
N VAL A 580 -22.64 8.90 7.76
CA VAL A 580 -22.12 10.22 8.11
C VAL A 580 -20.94 10.07 9.07
N PRO A 581 -19.87 10.85 8.92
CA PRO A 581 -18.78 10.84 9.89
C PRO A 581 -19.25 11.40 11.23
N VAL A 582 -18.84 10.75 12.32
CA VAL A 582 -19.16 11.15 13.69
C VAL A 582 -17.91 11.69 14.39
N CYS A 583 -16.77 11.01 14.22
CA CYS A 583 -15.47 11.50 14.65
C CYS A 583 -14.33 10.97 13.77
N ALA A 584 -13.20 11.67 13.85
CA ALA A 584 -11.95 11.27 13.25
C ALA A 584 -10.83 11.34 14.30
N VAL A 585 -10.01 10.30 14.37
CA VAL A 585 -8.91 10.16 15.33
C VAL A 585 -7.64 9.76 14.59
N PRO A 586 -6.66 10.66 14.47
CA PRO A 586 -5.36 10.29 13.95
C PRO A 586 -4.57 9.52 15.02
N VAL A 587 -3.79 8.51 14.59
CA VAL A 587 -2.91 7.71 15.43
C VAL A 587 -1.52 7.72 14.80
N ASP A 588 -0.52 8.15 15.56
CA ASP A 588 0.84 8.20 15.07
C ASP A 588 1.55 6.83 15.15
N ILE A 589 1.43 6.06 14.08
CA ILE A 589 2.17 4.80 13.91
C ILE A 589 3.60 5.05 13.38
N PHE A 590 3.85 6.20 12.76
CA PHE A 590 5.08 6.49 12.05
C PHE A 590 5.76 7.80 12.54
N PRO A 591 6.24 7.85 13.80
CA PRO A 591 7.07 8.97 14.28
C PRO A 591 8.22 9.32 13.34
N GLY A 592 8.54 10.59 13.22
CA GLY A 592 9.57 11.08 12.30
C GLY A 592 9.16 11.12 10.83
N THR A 593 7.98 10.63 10.44
CA THR A 593 7.48 10.68 9.05
C THR A 593 6.26 11.59 8.90
N ASN A 594 5.85 11.89 7.67
CA ASN A 594 4.62 12.63 7.39
C ASN A 594 3.33 11.79 7.53
N HIS A 595 3.45 10.50 7.81
CA HIS A 595 2.31 9.58 7.83
C HIS A 595 1.73 9.40 9.24
N CYS A 596 0.42 9.19 9.31
CA CYS A 596 -0.31 8.68 10.47
C CYS A 596 -1.43 7.77 9.96
N GLU A 597 -1.93 6.89 10.81
CA GLU A 597 -3.20 6.22 10.54
C GLU A 597 -4.35 7.15 10.94
N LEU A 598 -5.43 7.15 10.16
CA LEU A 598 -6.64 7.89 10.48
C LEU A 598 -7.78 6.92 10.71
N VAL A 599 -8.32 6.90 11.92
CA VAL A 599 -9.53 6.17 12.29
C VAL A 599 -10.72 7.11 12.12
N ILE A 600 -11.66 6.74 11.25
CA ILE A 600 -12.90 7.50 11.03
C ILE A 600 -14.07 6.64 11.45
N TYR A 601 -14.78 7.06 12.47
CA TYR A 601 -16.02 6.43 12.90
C TYR A 601 -17.20 7.08 12.19
N MET A 602 -18.05 6.25 11.61
CA MET A 602 -19.22 6.67 10.85
C MET A 602 -20.46 5.92 11.32
N GLU A 603 -21.59 6.62 11.31
CA GLU A 603 -22.90 6.07 11.64
C GLU A 603 -23.84 6.19 10.45
N ARG A 604 -24.81 5.27 10.36
CA ARG A 604 -25.87 5.38 9.37
C ARG A 604 -26.77 6.57 9.72
N PHE A 605 -26.93 7.47 8.76
CA PHE A 605 -27.74 8.66 8.90
C PHE A 605 -29.20 8.31 9.19
N ASN A 606 -29.73 9.00 10.19
CA ASN A 606 -31.11 8.99 10.63
C ASN A 606 -31.51 10.45 10.95
N GLU A 607 -32.53 10.96 10.26
CA GLU A 607 -32.97 12.35 10.41
C GLU A 607 -33.39 12.65 11.85
N ASP A 608 -34.05 11.71 12.53
CA ASP A 608 -34.58 11.91 13.88
C ASP A 608 -33.48 12.03 14.95
N THR A 609 -32.32 11.42 14.76
CA THR A 609 -31.23 11.45 15.74
C THR A 609 -30.12 12.44 15.38
N HIS A 610 -29.95 12.74 14.09
CA HIS A 610 -28.86 13.59 13.62
C HIS A 610 -29.29 15.04 13.30
N CYS A 611 -30.59 15.31 13.13
CA CYS A 611 -31.11 16.68 12.96
C CYS A 611 -31.76 17.24 14.23
N THR A 612 -32.03 16.43 15.27
CA THR A 612 -32.61 16.89 16.54
C THR A 612 -31.56 17.48 17.48
N ARG A 613 -31.06 18.67 17.11
CA ARG A 613 -30.42 19.60 18.07
C ARG A 613 -30.68 21.07 17.72
N GLU A 614 -31.79 21.36 17.02
CA GLU A 614 -32.24 22.71 16.67
C GLU A 614 -33.47 23.22 17.46
N SER A 615 -33.77 22.68 18.66
CA SER A 615 -34.98 23.13 19.40
C SER A 615 -34.83 23.28 20.92
N ALA A 616 -33.63 23.60 21.41
CA ALA A 616 -33.42 24.00 22.81
C ALA A 616 -32.86 25.43 22.97
N VAL A 617 -32.94 26.26 21.93
CA VAL A 617 -32.72 27.71 22.02
C VAL A 617 -33.88 28.37 21.27
N GLY A 618 -34.85 28.88 22.03
CA GLY A 618 -35.98 29.63 21.48
C GLY A 618 -37.35 28.98 21.72
N LYS A 619 -37.77 28.86 22.98
CA LYS A 619 -39.17 28.95 23.42
C LYS A 619 -39.30 28.94 24.96
N SER A 620 -38.90 30.05 25.57
CA SER A 620 -39.41 30.59 26.82
C SER A 620 -39.01 32.07 26.79
N SER A 621 -39.86 33.09 26.86
CA SER A 621 -41.19 33.23 27.41
C SER A 621 -41.79 34.54 26.88
N ASP A 622 -42.90 34.50 26.14
CA ASP A 622 -43.77 35.66 26.02
C ASP A 622 -44.57 35.80 27.32
N ALA A 623 -44.08 36.61 28.24
CA ALA A 623 -44.84 37.13 29.37
C ALA A 623 -44.84 38.66 29.28
N LYS A 624 -45.93 39.16 28.71
CA LYS A 624 -46.48 40.53 28.72
C LYS A 624 -45.75 41.55 29.62
N LEU A 625 -45.13 42.54 28.97
CA LEU A 625 -44.84 43.86 29.54
C LEU A 625 -46.01 44.80 29.22
N SER A 626 -46.85 45.07 30.21
CA SER A 626 -47.76 46.21 30.21
C SER A 626 -47.08 47.37 30.96
N ASN A 627 -46.93 48.48 30.26
CA ASN A 627 -46.55 49.77 30.81
C ASN A 627 -47.42 50.14 32.01
N ASN A 628 -46.79 50.58 33.11
CA ASN A 628 -47.33 51.62 33.96
C ASN A 628 -46.19 52.43 34.57
N SER A 629 -46.17 53.69 34.21
CA SER A 629 -45.42 54.80 34.76
C SER A 629 -46.00 55.24 36.12
N ALA A 630 -45.17 55.45 37.14
CA ALA A 630 -45.30 56.53 38.13
C ALA A 630 -44.14 56.52 39.16
N GLU A 631 -43.40 57.63 39.16
CA GLU A 631 -42.96 58.47 40.30
C GLU A 631 -42.11 57.94 41.48
N HIS A 632 -41.07 58.75 41.76
CA HIS A 632 -40.44 59.09 43.06
C HIS A 632 -39.70 57.98 43.82
N SER A 633 -38.59 58.18 44.52
CA SER A 633 -37.71 59.32 44.85
C SER A 633 -36.53 58.72 45.64
N GLU A 634 -35.37 59.38 45.58
CA GLU A 634 -34.29 59.45 46.58
C GLU A 634 -34.14 58.32 47.65
N SER A 635 -32.93 57.76 47.76
CA SER A 635 -31.97 58.23 48.77
C SER A 635 -30.82 57.23 49.01
N THR A 636 -29.67 57.85 49.22
CA THR A 636 -28.37 57.35 49.69
C THR A 636 -28.40 56.60 51.03
N LYS A 637 -27.54 55.59 51.19
CA LYS A 637 -26.53 55.38 52.27
C LYS A 637 -26.06 53.90 52.22
N ASN A 638 -24.81 53.58 51.91
CA ASN A 638 -23.54 53.77 52.63
C ASN A 638 -23.33 52.79 53.81
N CYS A 639 -22.10 52.24 53.87
CA CYS A 639 -21.47 51.42 54.92
C CYS A 639 -21.96 49.97 55.09
N SER A 640 -21.14 49.00 55.50
CA SER A 640 -19.68 48.80 55.56
C SER A 640 -19.47 47.46 56.27
N SER A 641 -18.36 46.78 55.94
CA SER A 641 -17.51 45.98 56.85
C SER A 641 -18.07 44.74 57.55
N LYS A 642 -17.34 43.62 57.33
CA LYS A 642 -16.67 42.71 58.29
C LYS A 642 -16.72 41.29 57.72
N GLU A 643 -15.64 40.74 57.18
CA GLU A 643 -14.47 40.13 57.86
C GLU A 643 -14.85 39.21 59.03
N ASP A 644 -14.65 37.91 58.81
CA ASP A 644 -13.87 36.95 59.62
C ASP A 644 -14.34 35.53 59.28
N ARG A 645 -13.53 34.72 58.59
CA ARG A 645 -12.40 33.87 59.05
C ARG A 645 -12.83 32.45 59.41
N GLU A 646 -12.11 31.52 58.77
CA GLU A 646 -11.63 30.22 59.28
C GLU A 646 -12.66 29.17 59.71
N SER A 647 -12.64 28.01 59.04
CA SER A 647 -11.90 26.86 59.57
C SER A 647 -12.02 25.65 58.64
N THR A 648 -10.86 25.02 58.48
CA THR A 648 -10.53 23.74 57.84
C THR A 648 -10.99 22.55 58.71
N VAL A 649 -10.70 21.34 58.21
CA VAL A 649 -10.82 19.98 58.82
C VAL A 649 -12.09 19.27 58.31
N GLU A 650 -12.05 18.14 57.61
CA GLU A 650 -11.02 17.13 57.31
C GLU A 650 -11.37 16.42 55.98
#